data_AF-A0A1B2HLT7-F1
#
_entry.id   AF-A0A1B2HLT7-F1
#
_cell.length_a   1.000
_cell.length_b   1.000
_cell.length_c   1.000
_cell.angle_alpha   90.00
_cell.angle_beta   90.00
_cell.angle_gamma   90.00
#
_symmetry.space_group_name_H-M   'P 1'
#
loop_
_entity.id
_entity.type
_entity.pdbx_description
1 polymer ?
#
loop_
_entity_poly.entity_id
_entity_poly.type
_entity_poly.pdbx_seq_one_letter_code
_entity_poly.pdbx_strand_id
1 'polypeptide(L)'
;MSRLSRIRGRWSIPALIVVAALVAGGFFFTRSGDDPAPVQFKEANIDAPESPDSAQTVTIETRLYLPQQTPAPAIMLAHGFGGSLRSVHTQAEEFARRGFVVLTWSARGFGRSTGQIALNSLDREVRDAQKLLDFLATRDEVQKDSGGDPRVGVTGASYGGALSLLLAGTDKRVDTLVPVITYNDLAQALLPNSASATARSDATPAATSFGEDGVFKRSWAGIFFSAGMTSIDLSSPTGDAPEMGEEESSQNQAPVQQQQQPGGNSGAGSQPPPTPSLGACGRFTPAVCTAYTEVATTGKASQQTLDLLRRSSPVEVTDKITQPTMLVQGEQDTLFGLDQSDATARQIAAAGGKVKTVWYAGGHDGGNPGAQLRGEIADWMVFHLQGKGTDPGTGFEYAVQGAFRSSGTPSLRTVVAPSYPGLASGSTTERRSVKLSGREQVAVNPAGGNPAAISNLPGLGSALARSSSISSRLSLDLPGQAAVFQSDALTSQLLLTGSSTVKLRVARGDQTSGEAILFAKLYDVSKDGTRVLPGSAVAPFRVALPPDGSAAEVTVTLPPAVRPVESEHKLALVVSTTDQAFANAEQPAAYRISLADESISVPVVPGRNVTTGFPVAALWGIVIALLVLVAAGVVAMFRRRLAHDSDPELAEVPLVISNLTKSYPGGLTAVKDLSFRVEHGQVLGLLGPNGAGKTTTLRMVMGLIHPSEGHIRVFGHKVTPGAPVLSRIGSFVEGSGFLPHLSGAENLRLYWAATGRPLAEAHVEEALEIAGLGNAVNRRTRTYSQGMRQRLAIAQAMLGLPDLLILDEPTNGLDPPQIHQMREVLRRYAAAGRTVLVSSHLLAEVEQTCSHVVVMHKGQLVAAGEVADIAAGGGEATFRVDSPSKAAEVLRDLEGVHDVHEDEDAVHASLNGVPRATALSALVTAGVAVDQAGPRRRLEDAFLELVGE
;
A
#
# COMPACT_ATOMS: atom_id res chain seq x y z
N MET A 1 67.70 -1.61 -2.09
CA MET A 1 67.32 -2.88 -1.43
C MET A 1 66.28 -2.53 -0.37
N SER A 2 64.98 -2.50 -0.67
CA SER A 2 64.00 -3.61 -0.74
C SER A 2 63.29 -3.90 0.60
N ARG A 3 61.95 -3.89 0.53
CA ARG A 3 60.94 -4.35 1.53
C ARG A 3 60.59 -3.29 2.59
N LEU A 4 59.36 -2.84 2.82
CA LEU A 4 58.03 -3.38 2.57
C LEU A 4 57.01 -2.26 2.27
N SER A 5 56.36 -2.29 1.11
CA SER A 5 55.03 -1.73 0.92
C SER A 5 54.30 -2.55 -0.15
N ARG A 6 53.25 -3.27 0.25
CA ARG A 6 52.17 -3.86 -0.61
C ARG A 6 51.37 -4.92 0.16
N ILE A 7 50.66 -4.54 1.23
CA ILE A 7 49.47 -5.30 1.68
C ILE A 7 48.44 -4.31 2.26
N ARG A 8 47.79 -3.52 1.40
CA ARG A 8 46.53 -2.85 1.73
C ARG A 8 45.69 -2.81 0.46
N GLY A 9 44.75 -3.75 0.33
CA GLY A 9 43.84 -3.77 -0.83
C GLY A 9 43.24 -5.13 -1.22
N ARG A 10 43.05 -6.10 -0.31
CA ARG A 10 42.46 -7.42 -0.67
C ARG A 10 41.18 -7.82 0.08
N TRP A 11 40.63 -6.98 0.95
CA TRP A 11 39.44 -7.32 1.74
C TRP A 11 38.23 -6.39 1.51
N SER A 12 38.36 -5.32 0.73
CA SER A 12 37.26 -4.40 0.43
C SER A 12 36.42 -4.83 -0.78
N ILE A 13 37.03 -5.48 -1.77
CA ILE A 13 36.35 -5.92 -3.00
C ILE A 13 35.44 -7.14 -2.77
N PRO A 14 35.86 -8.23 -2.09
CA PRO A 14 34.97 -9.39 -1.88
C PRO A 14 33.76 -9.06 -0.98
N ALA A 15 33.92 -8.18 0.02
CA ALA A 15 32.81 -7.75 0.87
C ALA A 15 31.78 -6.89 0.11
N LEU A 16 32.24 -6.02 -0.80
CA LEU A 16 31.37 -5.25 -1.70
C LEU A 16 30.64 -6.13 -2.71
N ILE A 17 31.30 -7.18 -3.21
CA ILE A 17 30.68 -8.16 -4.11
C ILE A 17 29.62 -8.99 -3.37
N VAL A 18 29.87 -9.39 -2.12
CA VAL A 18 28.87 -10.14 -1.33
C VAL A 18 27.67 -9.27 -0.97
N VAL A 19 27.87 -8.00 -0.60
CA VAL A 19 26.75 -7.07 -0.33
C VAL A 19 26.01 -6.73 -1.62
N ALA A 20 26.70 -6.52 -2.74
CA ALA A 20 26.06 -6.32 -4.04
C ALA A 20 25.32 -7.57 -4.51
N ALA A 21 25.82 -8.79 -4.23
CA ALA A 21 25.15 -10.04 -4.53
C ALA A 21 23.95 -10.31 -3.62
N LEU A 22 23.98 -9.88 -2.35
CA LEU A 22 22.85 -9.96 -1.43
C LEU A 22 21.78 -8.90 -1.72
N VAL A 23 22.18 -7.69 -2.13
CA VAL A 23 21.27 -6.64 -2.57
C VAL A 23 20.69 -6.99 -3.94
N ALA A 24 21.50 -7.48 -4.88
CA ALA A 24 21.01 -7.97 -6.16
C ALA A 24 20.15 -9.22 -5.98
N GLY A 25 20.50 -10.14 -5.06
CA GLY A 25 19.71 -11.32 -4.72
C GLY A 25 18.39 -10.96 -4.02
N GLY A 26 18.41 -9.96 -3.13
CA GLY A 26 17.20 -9.40 -2.52
C GLY A 26 16.32 -8.68 -3.54
N PHE A 27 16.92 -7.91 -4.46
CA PHE A 27 16.20 -7.24 -5.54
C PHE A 27 15.65 -8.26 -6.55
N PHE A 28 16.38 -9.34 -6.86
CA PHE A 28 15.91 -10.45 -7.67
C PHE A 28 14.74 -11.16 -6.99
N PHE A 29 14.83 -11.48 -5.70
CA PHE A 29 13.73 -12.12 -4.97
C PHE A 29 12.48 -11.23 -4.84
N THR A 30 12.62 -9.90 -4.83
CA THR A 30 11.47 -8.97 -4.82
C THR A 30 10.94 -8.58 -6.21
N ARG A 31 11.72 -8.82 -7.28
CA ARG A 31 11.33 -8.56 -8.67
C ARG A 31 11.12 -9.81 -9.52
N SER A 32 11.36 -11.02 -9.00
CA SER A 32 10.96 -12.28 -9.64
C SER A 32 9.44 -12.49 -9.53
N GLY A 33 8.67 -11.48 -9.93
CA GLY A 33 7.44 -11.71 -10.67
C GLY A 33 7.83 -11.72 -12.15
N ASP A 34 8.57 -12.75 -12.57
CA ASP A 34 8.51 -13.11 -13.99
C ASP A 34 7.04 -13.45 -14.23
N ASP A 35 6.35 -12.68 -15.07
CA ASP A 35 5.01 -13.06 -15.50
C ASP A 35 5.08 -14.54 -15.93
N PRO A 36 4.28 -15.42 -15.31
CA PRO A 36 4.39 -16.85 -15.55
C PRO A 36 4.26 -17.09 -17.05
N ALA A 37 5.15 -17.92 -17.60
CA ALA A 37 5.21 -18.18 -19.03
C ALA A 37 3.80 -18.41 -19.61
N PRO A 38 3.46 -17.79 -20.76
CA PRO A 38 2.12 -17.83 -21.30
C PRO A 38 1.70 -19.28 -21.59
N VAL A 39 0.52 -19.65 -21.11
CA VAL A 39 -0.06 -20.99 -21.30
C VAL A 39 -0.45 -21.15 -22.76
N GLN A 40 0.04 -22.19 -23.42
CA GLN A 40 -0.30 -22.49 -24.80
C GLN A 40 -1.74 -23.04 -24.87
N PHE A 41 -2.50 -22.65 -25.90
CA PHE A 41 -3.84 -23.18 -26.13
C PHE A 41 -4.13 -23.45 -27.61
N LYS A 42 -5.06 -24.37 -27.89
CA LYS A 42 -5.57 -24.69 -29.22
C LYS A 42 -7.07 -24.44 -29.27
N GLU A 43 -7.56 -23.76 -30.28
CA GLU A 43 -9.01 -23.57 -30.51
C GLU A 43 -9.55 -24.60 -31.50
N ALA A 44 -10.78 -25.05 -31.27
CA ALA A 44 -11.48 -25.97 -32.15
C ALA A 44 -12.98 -25.74 -32.10
N ASN A 45 -13.65 -26.07 -33.20
CA ASN A 45 -15.10 -26.13 -33.30
C ASN A 45 -15.52 -27.59 -33.33
N ILE A 46 -16.47 -27.96 -32.46
CA ILE A 46 -16.97 -29.33 -32.35
C ILE A 46 -18.45 -29.31 -32.72
N ASP A 47 -18.82 -30.12 -33.70
CA ASP A 47 -20.22 -30.27 -34.09
C ASP A 47 -20.93 -31.26 -33.17
N ALA A 48 -22.08 -30.84 -32.65
CA ALA A 48 -22.96 -31.64 -31.81
C ALA A 48 -24.37 -31.71 -32.43
N PRO A 49 -25.14 -32.80 -32.23
CA PRO A 49 -26.50 -32.90 -32.75
C PRO A 49 -27.40 -31.81 -32.17
N GLU A 50 -28.29 -31.20 -32.96
CA GLU A 50 -29.18 -30.15 -32.48
C GLU A 50 -30.15 -30.67 -31.39
N SER A 51 -30.61 -31.91 -31.52
CA SER A 51 -31.42 -32.66 -30.54
C SER A 51 -31.21 -34.18 -30.76
N PRO A 52 -31.65 -35.07 -29.84
CA PRO A 52 -31.33 -36.50 -29.88
C PRO A 52 -31.61 -37.23 -31.20
N ASP A 53 -32.60 -36.77 -31.98
CA ASP A 53 -33.02 -37.35 -33.25
C ASP A 53 -32.87 -36.41 -34.46
N SER A 54 -32.23 -35.24 -34.30
CA SER A 54 -32.05 -34.29 -35.39
C SER A 54 -30.81 -34.59 -36.22
N ALA A 55 -30.96 -34.56 -37.55
CA ALA A 55 -29.84 -34.60 -38.49
C ALA A 55 -29.09 -33.25 -38.58
N GLN A 56 -29.64 -32.18 -38.00
CA GLN A 56 -28.98 -30.88 -37.93
C GLN A 56 -27.94 -30.88 -36.81
N THR A 57 -26.85 -30.15 -37.01
CA THR A 57 -25.81 -29.96 -36.00
C THR A 57 -25.74 -28.51 -35.55
N VAL A 58 -25.29 -28.31 -34.32
CA VAL A 58 -24.82 -27.05 -33.78
C VAL A 58 -23.31 -27.11 -33.61
N THR A 59 -22.66 -25.97 -33.70
CA THR A 59 -21.21 -25.86 -33.54
C THR A 59 -20.91 -25.31 -32.15
N ILE A 60 -20.06 -26.01 -31.42
CA ILE A 60 -19.60 -25.66 -30.08
C ILE A 60 -18.15 -25.15 -30.19
N GLU A 61 -17.96 -23.88 -29.84
CA GLU A 61 -16.65 -23.23 -29.77
C GLU A 61 -15.89 -23.73 -28.53
N THR A 62 -14.67 -24.22 -28.73
CA THR A 62 -13.84 -24.79 -27.66
C THR A 62 -12.41 -24.27 -27.67
N ARG A 63 -11.76 -24.34 -26.51
CA ARG A 63 -10.35 -24.04 -26.34
C ARG A 63 -9.69 -25.04 -25.37
N LEU A 64 -8.59 -25.62 -25.81
CA LEU A 64 -7.79 -26.61 -25.08
C LEU A 64 -6.48 -25.98 -24.61
N TYR A 65 -6.31 -25.73 -23.32
CA TYR A 65 -5.09 -25.24 -22.70
C TYR A 65 -4.17 -26.40 -22.36
N LEU A 66 -2.87 -26.22 -22.59
CA LEU A 66 -1.88 -27.27 -22.45
C LEU A 66 -0.90 -26.95 -21.30
N PRO A 67 -0.64 -27.92 -20.41
CA PRO A 67 0.40 -27.82 -19.41
C PRO A 67 1.79 -28.00 -20.06
N GLN A 68 2.85 -27.78 -19.28
CA GLN A 68 4.22 -27.97 -19.77
C GLN A 68 4.54 -29.43 -20.12
N GLN A 69 3.88 -30.40 -19.50
CA GLN A 69 4.09 -31.83 -19.72
C GLN A 69 2.78 -32.51 -20.07
N THR A 70 2.77 -33.21 -21.20
CA THR A 70 1.66 -34.05 -21.66
C THR A 70 2.17 -35.48 -21.97
N PRO A 71 1.33 -36.53 -21.88
CA PRO A 71 -0.08 -36.50 -21.52
C PRO A 71 -0.33 -36.16 -20.03
N ALA A 72 -1.44 -35.50 -19.75
CA ALA A 72 -1.84 -35.13 -18.39
C ALA A 72 -3.36 -35.26 -18.18
N PRO A 73 -3.84 -35.40 -16.94
CA PRO A 73 -5.28 -35.43 -16.67
C PRO A 73 -5.97 -34.17 -17.16
N ALA A 74 -7.22 -34.31 -17.56
CA ALA A 74 -8.02 -33.21 -18.10
C ALA A 74 -8.91 -32.56 -17.03
N ILE A 75 -9.19 -31.28 -17.20
CA ILE A 75 -10.24 -30.55 -16.51
C ILE A 75 -11.18 -29.97 -17.56
N MET A 76 -12.46 -30.31 -17.46
CA MET A 76 -13.52 -29.64 -18.20
C MET A 76 -14.05 -28.48 -17.35
N LEU A 77 -13.88 -27.26 -17.85
CA LEU A 77 -14.24 -26.04 -17.14
C LEU A 77 -15.38 -25.32 -17.88
N ALA A 78 -16.59 -25.44 -17.32
CA ALA A 78 -17.81 -24.84 -17.84
C ALA A 78 -17.97 -23.39 -17.37
N HIS A 79 -18.47 -22.52 -18.24
CA HIS A 79 -18.72 -21.11 -17.92
C HIS A 79 -20.04 -20.90 -17.16
N GLY A 80 -20.10 -19.82 -16.38
CA GLY A 80 -21.34 -19.32 -15.76
C GLY A 80 -22.32 -18.74 -16.78
N PHE A 81 -23.59 -18.54 -16.38
CA PHE A 81 -24.61 -18.04 -17.29
C PHE A 81 -24.25 -16.65 -17.83
N GLY A 82 -24.50 -16.38 -19.12
CA GLY A 82 -24.10 -15.12 -19.77
C GLY A 82 -22.62 -15.04 -20.15
N GLY A 83 -21.78 -15.93 -19.60
CA GLY A 83 -20.35 -16.06 -19.92
C GLY A 83 -20.07 -16.80 -21.24
N SER A 84 -18.80 -17.15 -21.45
CA SER A 84 -18.33 -17.94 -22.59
C SER A 84 -17.02 -18.66 -22.23
N LEU A 85 -16.42 -19.41 -23.16
CA LEU A 85 -15.09 -20.01 -22.93
C LEU A 85 -14.01 -19.00 -22.51
N ARG A 86 -14.22 -17.71 -22.80
CA ARG A 86 -13.30 -16.60 -22.47
C ARG A 86 -13.46 -16.11 -21.04
N SER A 87 -14.64 -16.22 -20.44
CA SER A 87 -14.87 -15.75 -19.07
C SER A 87 -14.15 -16.61 -18.03
N VAL A 88 -13.81 -17.84 -18.37
CA VAL A 88 -13.08 -18.79 -17.52
C VAL A 88 -11.59 -18.90 -17.86
N HIS A 89 -11.05 -17.98 -18.67
CA HIS A 89 -9.66 -18.02 -19.15
C HIS A 89 -8.64 -18.05 -18.00
N THR A 90 -8.77 -17.16 -17.01
CA THR A 90 -7.83 -17.08 -15.87
C THR A 90 -7.78 -18.39 -15.09
N GLN A 91 -8.95 -18.97 -14.79
CA GLN A 91 -9.06 -20.26 -14.10
C GLN A 91 -8.45 -21.39 -14.94
N ALA A 92 -8.66 -21.37 -16.25
CA ALA A 92 -8.07 -22.37 -17.15
C ALA A 92 -6.53 -22.28 -17.16
N GLU A 93 -5.95 -21.08 -17.15
CA GLU A 93 -4.50 -20.91 -17.03
C GLU A 93 -3.96 -21.39 -15.68
N GLU A 94 -4.66 -21.11 -14.58
CA GLU A 94 -4.29 -21.58 -13.24
C GLU A 94 -4.22 -23.11 -13.19
N PHE A 95 -5.24 -23.80 -13.70
CA PHE A 95 -5.24 -25.26 -13.81
C PHE A 95 -4.16 -25.80 -14.76
N ALA A 96 -3.95 -25.15 -15.92
CA ALA A 96 -2.91 -25.58 -16.85
C ALA A 96 -1.50 -25.46 -16.24
N ARG A 97 -1.24 -24.38 -15.49
CA ARG A 97 0.01 -24.20 -14.73
C ARG A 97 0.18 -25.24 -13.62
N ARG A 98 -0.92 -25.78 -13.08
CA ARG A 98 -0.93 -26.91 -12.13
C ARG A 98 -0.76 -28.29 -12.79
N GLY A 99 -0.57 -28.32 -14.11
CA GLY A 99 -0.25 -29.55 -14.84
C GLY A 99 -1.47 -30.28 -15.42
N PHE A 100 -2.59 -29.60 -15.62
CA PHE A 100 -3.78 -30.17 -16.27
C PHE A 100 -3.90 -29.76 -17.73
N VAL A 101 -4.43 -30.63 -18.57
CA VAL A 101 -5.04 -30.20 -19.83
C VAL A 101 -6.40 -29.60 -19.51
N VAL A 102 -6.71 -28.39 -19.97
CA VAL A 102 -7.98 -27.74 -19.62
C VAL A 102 -8.81 -27.49 -20.87
N LEU A 103 -10.01 -28.06 -20.93
CA LEU A 103 -10.98 -27.80 -21.98
C LEU A 103 -12.03 -26.80 -21.49
N THR A 104 -12.08 -25.63 -22.11
CA THR A 104 -13.16 -24.66 -21.95
C THR A 104 -13.99 -24.61 -23.23
N TRP A 105 -15.28 -24.31 -23.11
CA TRP A 105 -16.18 -24.17 -24.25
C TRP A 105 -17.24 -23.10 -23.99
N SER A 106 -17.83 -22.59 -25.07
CA SER A 106 -19.03 -21.75 -25.01
C SER A 106 -20.24 -22.66 -25.22
N ALA A 107 -21.18 -22.73 -24.28
CA ALA A 107 -22.42 -23.48 -24.44
C ALA A 107 -23.30 -22.87 -25.55
N ARG A 108 -24.32 -23.61 -26.00
CA ARG A 108 -25.25 -23.16 -27.06
C ARG A 108 -25.81 -21.77 -26.76
N GLY A 109 -25.87 -20.91 -27.78
CA GLY A 109 -26.36 -19.54 -27.64
C GLY A 109 -25.40 -18.57 -26.93
N PHE A 110 -24.21 -19.02 -26.54
CA PHE A 110 -23.16 -18.18 -25.95
C PHE A 110 -21.90 -18.15 -26.82
N GLY A 111 -21.09 -17.09 -26.64
CA GLY A 111 -19.84 -16.91 -27.39
C GLY A 111 -20.07 -16.97 -28.90
N ARG A 112 -19.28 -17.80 -29.59
CA ARG A 112 -19.44 -18.08 -31.03
C ARG A 112 -20.16 -19.40 -31.31
N SER A 113 -20.64 -20.10 -30.28
CA SER A 113 -21.39 -21.34 -30.45
C SER A 113 -22.76 -21.07 -31.03
N THR A 114 -23.25 -21.97 -31.89
CA THR A 114 -24.57 -21.86 -32.51
C THR A 114 -25.64 -22.59 -31.66
N GLY A 115 -26.89 -22.58 -32.12
CA GLY A 115 -28.02 -23.17 -31.40
C GLY A 115 -28.66 -22.23 -30.37
N GLN A 116 -29.59 -22.78 -29.58
CA GLN A 116 -30.39 -22.04 -28.60
C GLN A 116 -30.16 -22.57 -27.17
N ILE A 117 -30.33 -21.69 -26.19
CA ILE A 117 -30.20 -21.96 -24.76
C ILE A 117 -31.41 -22.77 -24.28
N ALA A 118 -31.18 -23.97 -23.74
CA ALA A 118 -32.19 -24.88 -23.21
C ALA A 118 -32.03 -25.15 -21.71
N LEU A 119 -31.26 -24.30 -21.02
CA LEU A 119 -31.04 -24.33 -19.57
C LEU A 119 -30.47 -25.68 -19.09
N ASN A 120 -29.26 -26.02 -19.55
CA ASN A 120 -28.60 -27.28 -19.20
C ASN A 120 -29.47 -28.52 -19.47
N SER A 121 -30.20 -28.53 -20.58
CA SER A 121 -31.07 -29.65 -20.91
C SER A 121 -30.27 -30.94 -21.06
N LEU A 122 -30.76 -32.02 -20.45
CA LEU A 122 -30.20 -33.37 -20.56
C LEU A 122 -30.05 -33.84 -22.02
N ASP A 123 -30.93 -33.39 -22.90
CA ASP A 123 -30.98 -33.76 -24.31
C ASP A 123 -30.19 -32.81 -25.23
N ARG A 124 -29.62 -31.71 -24.69
CA ARG A 124 -28.91 -30.69 -25.45
C ARG A 124 -27.56 -30.35 -24.82
N GLU A 125 -27.44 -29.35 -23.95
CA GLU A 125 -26.14 -28.91 -23.44
C GLU A 125 -25.37 -30.01 -22.68
N VAL A 126 -26.07 -30.92 -22.00
CA VAL A 126 -25.42 -32.09 -21.36
C VAL A 126 -24.89 -33.08 -22.41
N ARG A 127 -25.62 -33.28 -23.52
CA ARG A 127 -25.14 -34.06 -24.67
C ARG A 127 -23.94 -33.43 -25.34
N ASP A 128 -23.88 -32.10 -25.43
CA ASP A 128 -22.69 -31.41 -25.92
C ASP A 128 -21.50 -31.73 -25.03
N ALA A 129 -21.67 -31.63 -23.71
CA ALA A 129 -20.61 -31.95 -22.76
C ALA A 129 -20.15 -33.42 -22.85
N GLN A 130 -21.05 -34.37 -23.09
CA GLN A 130 -20.68 -35.77 -23.40
C GLN A 130 -19.86 -35.89 -24.71
N LYS A 131 -20.19 -35.09 -25.74
CA LYS A 131 -19.38 -35.03 -26.98
C LYS A 131 -18.01 -34.40 -26.75
N LEU A 132 -17.90 -33.46 -25.82
CA LEU A 132 -16.60 -32.91 -25.40
C LEU A 132 -15.75 -33.95 -24.65
N LEU A 133 -16.36 -34.83 -23.86
CA LEU A 133 -15.66 -36.00 -23.30
C LEU A 133 -15.17 -36.96 -24.39
N ASP A 134 -16.00 -37.24 -25.40
CA ASP A 134 -15.58 -38.03 -26.56
C ASP A 134 -14.38 -37.38 -27.27
N PHE A 135 -14.41 -36.05 -27.43
CA PHE A 135 -13.29 -35.31 -28.00
C PHE A 135 -12.02 -35.48 -27.16
N LEU A 136 -12.08 -35.30 -25.84
CA LEU A 136 -10.93 -35.49 -24.94
C LEU A 136 -10.35 -36.91 -25.01
N ALA A 137 -11.20 -37.93 -25.11
CA ALA A 137 -10.78 -39.33 -25.26
C ALA A 137 -9.92 -39.56 -26.53
N THR A 138 -10.07 -38.73 -27.56
CA THR A 138 -9.29 -38.83 -28.81
C THR A 138 -8.00 -38.02 -28.80
N ARG A 139 -7.72 -37.19 -27.78
CA ARG A 139 -6.53 -36.33 -27.75
C ARG A 139 -5.31 -37.07 -27.20
N ASP A 140 -4.15 -36.86 -27.79
CA ASP A 140 -2.88 -37.45 -27.31
C ASP A 140 -2.32 -36.68 -26.11
N GLU A 141 -2.74 -35.42 -25.95
CA GLU A 141 -2.36 -34.58 -24.82
C GLU A 141 -3.04 -35.01 -23.50
N VAL A 142 -4.13 -35.77 -23.57
CA VAL A 142 -4.95 -36.17 -22.43
C VAL A 142 -4.52 -37.54 -21.93
N GLN A 143 -4.27 -37.66 -20.62
CA GLN A 143 -4.04 -38.93 -19.96
C GLN A 143 -5.32 -39.78 -19.99
N LYS A 144 -5.17 -41.04 -20.37
CA LYS A 144 -6.27 -42.01 -20.47
C LYS A 144 -6.01 -43.20 -19.56
N ASP A 145 -7.07 -43.71 -18.98
CA ASP A 145 -7.08 -44.94 -18.21
C ASP A 145 -7.24 -46.17 -19.13
N SER A 146 -7.23 -47.37 -18.54
CA SER A 146 -7.41 -48.62 -19.28
C SER A 146 -8.71 -48.59 -20.09
N GLY A 147 -8.62 -48.86 -21.40
CA GLY A 147 -9.78 -48.81 -22.31
C GLY A 147 -9.94 -47.49 -23.08
N GLY A 148 -9.03 -46.52 -22.88
CA GLY A 148 -9.05 -45.25 -23.60
C GLY A 148 -9.94 -44.17 -22.97
N ASP A 149 -10.40 -44.40 -21.74
CA ASP A 149 -11.23 -43.47 -20.98
C ASP A 149 -10.41 -42.26 -20.52
N PRO A 150 -10.77 -41.01 -20.86
CA PRO A 150 -10.00 -39.84 -20.43
C PRO A 150 -10.13 -39.64 -18.92
N ARG A 151 -8.99 -39.49 -18.24
CA ARG A 151 -8.95 -39.14 -16.82
C ARG A 151 -9.30 -37.67 -16.64
N VAL A 152 -10.50 -37.37 -16.13
CA VAL A 152 -11.13 -36.05 -16.23
C VAL A 152 -11.89 -35.62 -14.97
N GLY A 153 -11.59 -34.41 -14.51
CA GLY A 153 -12.39 -33.68 -13.53
C GLY A 153 -13.28 -32.64 -14.20
N VAL A 154 -14.43 -32.33 -13.61
CA VAL A 154 -15.35 -31.31 -14.15
C VAL A 154 -15.64 -30.26 -13.09
N THR A 155 -15.59 -28.98 -13.48
CA THR A 155 -15.86 -27.86 -12.57
C THR A 155 -16.47 -26.69 -13.35
N GLY A 156 -17.04 -25.75 -12.62
CA GLY A 156 -17.68 -24.56 -13.16
C GLY A 156 -18.46 -23.83 -12.08
N ALA A 157 -18.68 -22.53 -12.29
CA ALA A 157 -19.49 -21.70 -11.41
C ALA A 157 -20.92 -21.56 -11.94
N SER A 158 -21.89 -21.39 -11.04
CA SER A 158 -23.27 -21.05 -11.39
C SER A 158 -23.85 -22.06 -12.38
N TYR A 159 -24.30 -21.62 -13.56
CA TYR A 159 -24.76 -22.49 -14.65
C TYR A 159 -23.77 -23.61 -15.04
N GLY A 160 -22.47 -23.33 -15.06
CA GLY A 160 -21.44 -24.32 -15.35
C GLY A 160 -21.26 -25.34 -14.23
N GLY A 161 -21.50 -24.94 -12.97
CA GLY A 161 -21.52 -25.85 -11.83
C GLY A 161 -22.65 -26.88 -11.94
N ALA A 162 -23.85 -26.45 -12.34
CA ALA A 162 -24.98 -27.35 -12.55
C ALA A 162 -24.72 -28.29 -13.73
N LEU A 163 -24.11 -27.80 -14.80
CA LEU A 163 -23.69 -28.62 -15.93
C LEU A 163 -22.69 -29.70 -15.51
N SER A 164 -21.77 -29.39 -14.59
CA SER A 164 -20.82 -30.39 -14.06
C SER A 164 -21.51 -31.53 -13.30
N LEU A 165 -22.52 -31.20 -12.48
CA LEU A 165 -23.34 -32.19 -11.77
C LEU A 165 -24.15 -33.04 -12.76
N LEU A 166 -24.79 -32.39 -13.73
CA LEU A 166 -25.59 -33.06 -14.75
C LEU A 166 -24.74 -34.01 -15.61
N LEU A 167 -23.54 -33.60 -15.99
CA LEU A 167 -22.60 -34.45 -16.72
C LEU A 167 -22.16 -35.65 -15.88
N ALA A 168 -21.73 -35.44 -14.62
CA ALA A 168 -21.28 -36.52 -13.75
C ALA A 168 -22.38 -37.56 -13.43
N GLY A 169 -23.63 -37.11 -13.32
CA GLY A 169 -24.78 -38.00 -13.10
C GLY A 169 -25.22 -38.77 -14.34
N THR A 170 -24.81 -38.33 -15.54
CA THR A 170 -25.19 -38.96 -16.82
C THR A 170 -24.06 -39.72 -17.51
N ASP A 171 -22.81 -39.38 -17.23
CA ASP A 171 -21.62 -39.99 -17.83
C ASP A 171 -20.61 -40.41 -16.75
N LYS A 172 -20.30 -41.72 -16.71
CA LYS A 172 -19.45 -42.32 -15.68
C LYS A 172 -17.96 -42.10 -15.87
N ARG A 173 -17.55 -41.53 -17.02
CA ARG A 173 -16.16 -41.17 -17.31
C ARG A 173 -15.66 -39.98 -16.48
N VAL A 174 -16.55 -39.21 -15.86
CA VAL A 174 -16.16 -38.16 -14.92
C VAL A 174 -15.59 -38.81 -13.65
N ASP A 175 -14.36 -38.45 -13.28
CA ASP A 175 -13.67 -39.00 -12.11
C ASP A 175 -13.95 -38.22 -10.82
N THR A 176 -14.05 -36.89 -10.91
CA THR A 176 -14.31 -36.00 -9.77
C THR A 176 -14.93 -34.69 -10.21
N LEU A 177 -15.59 -33.99 -9.28
CA LEU A 177 -16.26 -32.74 -9.57
C LEU A 177 -16.11 -31.70 -8.45
N VAL A 178 -16.06 -30.44 -8.88
CA VAL A 178 -16.08 -29.27 -8.00
C VAL A 178 -17.08 -28.23 -8.54
N PRO A 179 -18.40 -28.41 -8.30
CA PRO A 179 -19.39 -27.40 -8.63
C PRO A 179 -19.30 -26.21 -7.66
N VAL A 180 -19.31 -25.01 -8.22
CA VAL A 180 -19.17 -23.75 -7.46
C VAL A 180 -20.44 -22.91 -7.61
N ILE A 181 -20.95 -22.37 -6.51
CA ILE A 181 -22.10 -21.44 -6.42
C ILE A 181 -23.28 -21.85 -7.31
N THR A 182 -23.80 -23.08 -7.19
CA THR A 182 -24.75 -23.60 -8.19
C THR A 182 -26.08 -24.05 -7.59
N TYR A 183 -27.05 -24.34 -8.47
CA TYR A 183 -28.37 -24.82 -8.11
C TYR A 183 -28.45 -26.35 -8.12
N ASN A 184 -29.37 -26.89 -7.32
CA ASN A 184 -29.79 -28.28 -7.36
C ASN A 184 -31.10 -28.45 -8.15
N ASP A 185 -32.06 -27.55 -7.94
CA ASP A 185 -33.38 -27.52 -8.57
C ASP A 185 -33.75 -26.09 -8.95
N LEU A 186 -33.80 -25.79 -10.26
CA LEU A 186 -34.19 -24.47 -10.79
C LEU A 186 -35.62 -24.10 -10.43
N ALA A 187 -36.54 -25.06 -10.32
CA ALA A 187 -37.92 -24.78 -9.93
C ALA A 187 -37.94 -24.21 -8.50
N GLN A 188 -37.17 -24.81 -7.60
CA GLN A 188 -37.04 -24.34 -6.23
C GLN A 188 -36.22 -23.04 -6.12
N ALA A 189 -35.18 -22.88 -6.93
CA ALA A 189 -34.34 -21.69 -6.92
C ALA A 189 -35.06 -20.43 -7.44
N LEU A 190 -35.90 -20.58 -8.48
CA LEU A 190 -36.64 -19.49 -9.12
C LEU A 190 -38.04 -19.28 -8.55
N LEU A 191 -38.67 -20.34 -8.02
CA LEU A 191 -39.96 -20.31 -7.33
C LEU A 191 -39.84 -20.99 -5.95
N PRO A 192 -39.09 -20.42 -5.00
CA PRO A 192 -39.00 -20.96 -3.66
C PRO A 192 -40.33 -20.83 -2.89
N ASN A 193 -40.70 -21.88 -2.16
CA ASN A 193 -41.63 -21.78 -1.02
C ASN A 193 -40.94 -22.26 0.25
N SER A 194 -40.74 -21.33 1.18
CA SER A 194 -40.02 -21.60 2.42
C SER A 194 -40.92 -22.06 3.57
N ALA A 195 -42.23 -22.25 3.32
CA ALA A 195 -43.17 -22.77 4.28
C ALA A 195 -43.62 -24.20 3.95
N SER A 196 -43.90 -24.99 4.98
CA SER A 196 -44.58 -26.29 4.85
C SER A 196 -45.55 -26.50 6.01
N ALA A 197 -46.65 -27.21 5.72
CA ALA A 197 -47.59 -27.70 6.73
C ALA A 197 -47.04 -28.91 7.51
N THR A 198 -46.04 -29.62 6.97
CA THR A 198 -45.43 -30.80 7.59
C THR A 198 -44.09 -30.45 8.24
N ALA A 199 -43.76 -31.17 9.32
CA ALA A 199 -42.48 -31.03 10.02
C ALA A 199 -41.32 -31.50 9.12
N ARG A 200 -40.23 -30.71 9.11
CA ARG A 200 -39.05 -30.90 8.26
C ARG A 200 -38.12 -31.99 8.81
N SER A 201 -37.26 -32.55 7.94
CA SER A 201 -36.06 -33.27 8.39
C SER A 201 -34.96 -32.29 8.78
N ASP A 202 -34.70 -32.16 10.09
CA ASP A 202 -33.66 -31.28 10.65
C ASP A 202 -32.25 -31.91 10.63
N ALA A 203 -32.02 -32.94 9.80
CA ALA A 203 -30.77 -33.69 9.78
C ALA A 203 -29.57 -32.82 9.40
N THR A 204 -29.68 -32.03 8.32
CA THR A 204 -28.62 -31.17 7.79
C THR A 204 -28.84 -29.68 8.11
N PRO A 205 -27.76 -28.87 8.17
CA PRO A 205 -27.84 -27.52 8.72
C PRO A 205 -28.59 -26.53 7.83
N ALA A 206 -28.55 -26.69 6.50
CA ALA A 206 -29.10 -25.70 5.56
C ALA A 206 -30.27 -26.20 4.72
N ALA A 207 -30.79 -27.41 4.94
CA ALA A 207 -31.93 -27.81 4.13
C ALA A 207 -33.17 -26.95 4.43
N THR A 208 -33.98 -26.77 3.40
CA THR A 208 -35.22 -26.02 3.44
C THR A 208 -36.42 -26.94 3.22
N SER A 209 -37.64 -26.41 3.35
CA SER A 209 -38.87 -27.16 3.23
C SER A 209 -39.28 -27.44 1.79
N PHE A 210 -38.90 -26.58 0.84
CA PHE A 210 -39.28 -26.65 -0.58
C PHE A 210 -40.78 -26.94 -0.78
N GLY A 211 -41.63 -26.11 -0.18
CA GLY A 211 -43.08 -26.26 -0.30
C GLY A 211 -43.56 -26.14 -1.75
N GLU A 212 -44.77 -26.63 -2.01
CA GLU A 212 -45.43 -26.46 -3.31
C GLU A 212 -45.85 -25.00 -3.53
N ASP A 213 -46.17 -24.62 -4.77
CA ASP A 213 -46.64 -23.29 -5.14
C ASP A 213 -45.73 -22.11 -4.69
N GLY A 214 -44.48 -22.15 -5.14
CA GLY A 214 -43.48 -21.12 -4.88
C GLY A 214 -43.84 -19.68 -5.24
N VAL A 215 -43.01 -18.76 -4.74
CA VAL A 215 -43.06 -17.34 -5.04
C VAL A 215 -41.98 -17.01 -6.06
N PHE A 216 -42.37 -16.42 -7.20
CA PHE A 216 -41.44 -16.13 -8.29
C PHE A 216 -40.39 -15.07 -7.89
N LYS A 217 -39.10 -15.43 -8.03
CA LYS A 217 -37.92 -14.59 -7.77
C LYS A 217 -37.66 -13.63 -8.94
N ARG A 218 -38.52 -12.61 -9.08
CA ARG A 218 -38.60 -11.71 -10.23
C ARG A 218 -37.29 -10.99 -10.59
N SER A 219 -36.56 -10.45 -9.61
CA SER A 219 -35.38 -9.63 -9.91
C SER A 219 -34.24 -10.43 -10.52
N TRP A 220 -33.88 -11.56 -9.89
CA TRP A 220 -32.84 -12.45 -10.41
C TRP A 220 -33.25 -13.12 -11.72
N ALA A 221 -34.51 -13.56 -11.84
CA ALA A 221 -35.02 -14.09 -13.10
C ALA A 221 -34.92 -13.04 -14.22
N GLY A 222 -35.31 -11.79 -13.98
CA GLY A 222 -35.18 -10.71 -14.96
C GLY A 222 -33.74 -10.49 -15.44
N ILE A 223 -32.77 -10.53 -14.52
CA ILE A 223 -31.33 -10.43 -14.86
C ILE A 223 -30.89 -11.65 -15.69
N PHE A 224 -31.23 -12.85 -15.24
CA PHE A 224 -30.88 -14.09 -15.92
C PHE A 224 -31.42 -14.12 -17.35
N PHE A 225 -32.70 -13.83 -17.55
CA PHE A 225 -33.31 -13.84 -18.89
C PHE A 225 -32.82 -12.68 -19.77
N SER A 226 -32.54 -11.50 -19.21
CA SER A 226 -31.93 -10.41 -19.98
C SER A 226 -30.48 -10.69 -20.40
N ALA A 227 -29.70 -11.35 -19.55
CA ALA A 227 -28.34 -11.81 -19.85
C ALA A 227 -28.33 -12.85 -20.98
N GLY A 228 -29.34 -13.73 -21.07
CA GLY A 228 -29.45 -14.70 -22.16
C GLY A 228 -29.99 -14.10 -23.48
N MET A 229 -30.71 -12.97 -23.43
CA MET A 229 -31.12 -12.23 -24.63
C MET A 229 -29.97 -11.39 -25.21
N THR A 230 -29.04 -10.96 -24.36
CA THR A 230 -27.84 -10.20 -24.74
C THR A 230 -26.59 -11.08 -24.65
N SER A 231 -25.39 -10.56 -24.92
CA SER A 231 -24.12 -11.27 -24.69
C SER A 231 -23.34 -10.66 -23.52
N ILE A 232 -24.06 -10.15 -22.53
CA ILE A 232 -23.47 -9.49 -21.36
C ILE A 232 -23.66 -10.41 -20.16
N ASP A 233 -22.55 -10.77 -19.51
CA ASP A 233 -22.56 -11.51 -18.25
C ASP A 233 -22.93 -10.58 -17.09
N LEU A 234 -24.21 -10.56 -16.75
CA LEU A 234 -24.76 -9.79 -15.62
C LEU A 234 -25.01 -10.65 -14.38
N SER A 235 -24.83 -11.97 -14.50
CA SER A 235 -25.10 -12.93 -13.42
C SER A 235 -23.84 -13.39 -12.69
N SER A 236 -22.64 -13.22 -13.24
CA SER A 236 -21.40 -13.55 -12.53
C SER A 236 -20.98 -12.47 -11.52
N PRO A 237 -20.37 -12.83 -10.37
CA PRO A 237 -19.88 -11.86 -9.40
C PRO A 237 -18.77 -10.95 -9.96
N THR A 238 -18.74 -9.69 -9.50
CA THR A 238 -17.67 -8.72 -9.83
C THR A 238 -16.51 -8.83 -8.84
N GLY A 239 -15.46 -9.59 -9.20
CA GLY A 239 -14.23 -9.74 -8.41
C GLY A 239 -14.23 -10.94 -7.45
N ASP A 240 -13.14 -11.07 -6.70
CA ASP A 240 -12.90 -12.15 -5.74
C ASP A 240 -13.46 -11.79 -4.35
N ALA A 241 -13.92 -12.80 -3.62
CA ALA A 241 -14.36 -12.69 -2.24
C ALA A 241 -13.15 -12.56 -1.30
N PRO A 242 -13.29 -11.83 -0.17
CA PRO A 242 -12.19 -11.63 0.77
C PRO A 242 -11.75 -12.94 1.44
N GLU A 243 -10.44 -13.11 1.66
CA GLU A 243 -9.87 -14.28 2.33
C GLU A 243 -9.03 -13.95 3.59
N MET A 244 -8.64 -14.99 4.34
CA MET A 244 -7.85 -14.82 5.56
C MET A 244 -6.42 -14.38 5.23
N GLY A 245 -5.99 -13.24 5.79
CA GLY A 245 -4.61 -12.75 5.67
C GLY A 245 -4.35 -11.79 4.50
N GLU A 246 -5.37 -11.47 3.70
CA GLU A 246 -5.27 -10.41 2.70
C GLU A 246 -5.32 -9.03 3.38
N GLU A 247 -4.20 -8.29 3.32
CA GLU A 247 -4.20 -6.83 3.45
C GLU A 247 -4.47 -6.24 2.07
N GLU A 248 -5.26 -5.17 1.98
CA GLU A 248 -5.50 -4.48 0.71
C GLU A 248 -4.16 -4.12 0.06
N SER A 249 -3.75 -4.88 -0.95
CA SER A 249 -2.83 -4.34 -1.94
C SER A 249 -3.60 -3.22 -2.61
N SER A 250 -3.12 -1.99 -2.46
CA SER A 250 -3.64 -0.78 -3.09
C SER A 250 -3.46 -0.79 -4.62
N GLN A 251 -3.78 -1.90 -5.27
CA GLN A 251 -4.10 -1.92 -6.69
C GLN A 251 -5.58 -1.52 -6.80
N ASN A 252 -5.79 -0.23 -7.03
CA ASN A 252 -6.95 0.22 -7.79
C ASN A 252 -6.98 -0.58 -9.10
N GLN A 253 -7.62 -1.74 -9.11
CA GLN A 253 -8.26 -2.22 -10.33
C GLN A 253 -9.42 -1.26 -10.56
N ALA A 254 -9.10 -0.18 -11.27
CA ALA A 254 -10.09 0.56 -12.03
C ALA A 254 -10.98 -0.47 -12.76
N PRO A 255 -12.29 -0.21 -12.92
CA PRO A 255 -13.15 -1.12 -13.65
C PRO A 255 -12.44 -1.44 -14.96
N VAL A 256 -12.17 -2.72 -15.19
CA VAL A 256 -11.59 -3.19 -16.43
C VAL A 256 -12.56 -2.73 -17.51
N GLN A 257 -12.26 -1.61 -18.15
CA GLN A 257 -12.78 -1.33 -19.47
C GLN A 257 -12.38 -2.56 -20.26
N GLN A 258 -13.37 -3.36 -20.65
CA GLN A 258 -13.18 -4.35 -21.69
C GLN A 258 -12.44 -3.64 -22.81
N GLN A 259 -11.13 -3.94 -22.95
CA GLN A 259 -10.33 -3.43 -24.04
C GLN A 259 -10.96 -4.01 -25.30
N GLN A 260 -11.82 -3.21 -25.94
CA GLN A 260 -12.00 -3.27 -27.38
C GLN A 260 -10.61 -3.04 -27.96
N GLN A 261 -9.94 -4.13 -28.35
CA GLN A 261 -8.77 -4.01 -29.21
C GLN A 261 -9.21 -3.23 -30.47
N PRO A 262 -8.49 -2.15 -30.83
CA PRO A 262 -8.72 -1.50 -32.11
C PRO A 262 -8.35 -2.48 -33.22
N GLY A 263 -9.23 -2.58 -34.22
CA GLY A 263 -9.09 -3.50 -35.34
C GLY A 263 -7.71 -3.46 -35.99
N GLY A 264 -6.95 -4.54 -35.81
CA GLY A 264 -5.75 -4.84 -36.58
C GLY A 264 -6.14 -5.55 -37.87
N ASN A 265 -6.02 -4.83 -38.97
CA ASN A 265 -6.34 -5.26 -40.31
C ASN A 265 -5.37 -6.38 -40.78
N SER A 266 -5.85 -7.61 -40.98
CA SER A 266 -5.29 -8.55 -41.96
C SER A 266 -6.19 -9.78 -42.17
N GLY A 267 -6.46 -10.11 -43.44
CA GLY A 267 -6.84 -11.46 -43.87
C GLY A 267 -8.31 -11.65 -44.28
N ALA A 268 -8.56 -11.50 -45.57
CA ALA A 268 -9.78 -11.81 -46.31
C ALA A 268 -10.59 -13.04 -45.84
N GLY A 269 -11.91 -12.86 -45.73
CA GLY A 269 -12.88 -13.86 -46.20
C GLY A 269 -13.60 -14.72 -45.15
N SER A 270 -14.44 -14.14 -44.30
CA SER A 270 -15.66 -14.81 -43.83
C SER A 270 -16.64 -13.77 -43.28
N GLN A 271 -17.77 -13.58 -43.94
CA GLN A 271 -18.86 -12.76 -43.41
C GLN A 271 -19.27 -13.28 -42.01
N PRO A 272 -19.63 -12.39 -41.06
CA PRO A 272 -20.31 -12.83 -39.85
C PRO A 272 -21.59 -13.59 -40.26
N PRO A 273 -21.91 -14.75 -39.65
CA PRO A 273 -23.12 -15.48 -39.97
C PRO A 273 -24.34 -14.56 -39.76
N PRO A 274 -25.40 -14.71 -40.58
CA PRO A 274 -26.60 -13.90 -40.45
C PRO A 274 -27.16 -14.04 -39.03
N THR A 275 -27.32 -12.91 -38.34
CA THR A 275 -28.01 -12.85 -37.06
C THR A 275 -29.44 -13.37 -37.28
N PRO A 276 -29.87 -14.47 -36.66
CA PRO A 276 -31.26 -14.88 -36.73
C PRO A 276 -32.11 -13.72 -36.19
N SER A 277 -33.26 -13.45 -36.83
CA SER A 277 -34.22 -12.48 -36.32
C SER A 277 -34.63 -12.91 -34.90
N LEU A 278 -34.05 -12.27 -33.89
CA LEU A 278 -34.36 -12.55 -32.50
C LEU A 278 -35.81 -12.07 -32.27
N GLY A 279 -36.76 -12.99 -32.31
CA GLY A 279 -38.11 -12.74 -31.79
C GLY A 279 -38.07 -12.40 -30.30
N ALA A 280 -39.24 -12.27 -29.66
CA ALA A 280 -39.35 -11.96 -28.22
C ALA A 280 -38.56 -12.90 -27.30
N CYS A 281 -38.15 -14.07 -27.79
CA CYS A 281 -37.45 -15.12 -27.06
C CYS A 281 -35.92 -15.05 -27.09
N GLY A 282 -35.33 -14.09 -27.82
CA GLY A 282 -33.88 -13.96 -27.89
C GLY A 282 -33.18 -15.26 -28.30
N ARG A 283 -32.21 -15.71 -27.49
CA ARG A 283 -31.39 -16.91 -27.74
C ARG A 283 -31.93 -18.19 -27.08
N PHE A 284 -33.04 -18.09 -26.36
CA PHE A 284 -33.62 -19.23 -25.67
C PHE A 284 -34.43 -20.13 -26.61
N THR A 285 -34.54 -21.40 -26.24
CA THR A 285 -35.50 -22.29 -26.90
C THR A 285 -36.94 -21.80 -26.68
N PRO A 286 -37.89 -22.12 -27.58
CA PRO A 286 -39.29 -21.73 -27.42
C PRO A 286 -39.90 -22.18 -26.08
N ALA A 287 -39.57 -23.39 -25.61
CA ALA A 287 -40.08 -23.92 -24.35
C ALA A 287 -39.64 -23.09 -23.13
N VAL A 288 -38.36 -22.71 -23.07
CA VAL A 288 -37.81 -21.86 -22.00
C VAL A 288 -38.43 -20.46 -22.05
N CYS A 289 -38.61 -19.91 -23.25
CA CYS A 289 -39.24 -18.61 -23.44
C CYS A 289 -40.70 -18.60 -22.96
N THR A 290 -41.49 -19.63 -23.31
CA THR A 290 -42.87 -19.78 -22.84
C THR A 290 -42.93 -19.89 -21.33
N ALA A 291 -42.07 -20.72 -20.73
CA ALA A 291 -41.99 -20.88 -19.29
C ALA A 291 -41.68 -19.57 -18.56
N TYR A 292 -40.69 -18.81 -19.04
CA TYR A 292 -40.36 -17.50 -18.45
C TYR A 292 -41.50 -16.50 -18.59
N THR A 293 -42.09 -16.40 -19.79
CA THR A 293 -43.18 -15.46 -20.06
C THR A 293 -44.38 -15.75 -19.16
N GLU A 294 -44.70 -17.02 -18.94
CA GLU A 294 -45.73 -17.44 -17.99
C GLU A 294 -45.43 -16.95 -16.56
N VAL A 295 -44.27 -17.30 -16.00
CA VAL A 295 -43.96 -16.96 -14.60
C VAL A 295 -43.76 -15.46 -14.40
N ALA A 296 -43.22 -14.76 -15.39
CA ALA A 296 -42.99 -13.33 -15.34
C ALA A 296 -44.28 -12.50 -15.41
N THR A 297 -45.32 -13.03 -16.07
CA THR A 297 -46.62 -12.35 -16.20
C THR A 297 -47.62 -12.74 -15.13
N THR A 298 -47.57 -13.98 -14.63
CA THR A 298 -48.56 -14.51 -13.67
C THR A 298 -48.03 -14.63 -12.25
N GLY A 299 -46.71 -14.62 -12.05
CA GLY A 299 -46.07 -14.91 -10.76
C GLY A 299 -46.24 -16.36 -10.28
N LYS A 300 -46.78 -17.26 -11.12
CA LYS A 300 -46.96 -18.69 -10.85
C LYS A 300 -46.40 -19.52 -12.00
N ALA A 301 -45.98 -20.75 -11.72
CA ALA A 301 -45.55 -21.70 -12.74
C ALA A 301 -46.62 -22.77 -12.94
N SER A 302 -46.94 -23.10 -14.20
CA SER A 302 -47.68 -24.32 -14.49
C SER A 302 -46.85 -25.56 -14.19
N GLN A 303 -47.51 -26.72 -14.09
CA GLN A 303 -46.82 -28.01 -13.99
C GLN A 303 -45.84 -28.22 -15.15
N GLN A 304 -46.20 -27.80 -16.37
CA GLN A 304 -45.32 -27.90 -17.54
C GLN A 304 -44.02 -27.09 -17.34
N THR A 305 -44.12 -25.87 -16.80
CA THR A 305 -42.95 -25.04 -16.47
C THR A 305 -42.12 -25.64 -15.35
N LEU A 306 -42.75 -26.13 -14.28
CA LEU A 306 -42.05 -26.81 -13.18
C LEU A 306 -41.30 -28.05 -13.68
N ASP A 307 -41.93 -28.87 -14.52
CA ASP A 307 -41.31 -30.06 -15.09
C ASP A 307 -40.15 -29.70 -16.03
N LEU A 308 -40.26 -28.61 -16.81
CA LEU A 308 -39.17 -28.12 -17.64
C LEU A 308 -37.97 -27.71 -16.76
N LEU A 309 -38.19 -26.90 -15.73
CA LEU A 309 -37.11 -26.44 -14.85
C LEU A 309 -36.45 -27.61 -14.11
N ARG A 310 -37.24 -28.58 -13.61
CA ARG A 310 -36.71 -29.79 -12.95
C ARG A 310 -35.90 -30.66 -13.90
N ARG A 311 -36.39 -30.95 -15.11
CA ARG A 311 -35.63 -31.71 -16.14
C ARG A 311 -34.30 -31.06 -16.54
N SER A 312 -34.19 -29.76 -16.35
CA SER A 312 -33.00 -28.93 -16.57
C SER A 312 -32.09 -28.82 -15.34
N SER A 313 -32.33 -29.58 -14.28
CA SER A 313 -31.69 -29.41 -12.98
C SER A 313 -30.97 -30.67 -12.48
N PRO A 314 -29.86 -30.51 -11.71
CA PRO A 314 -29.12 -31.64 -11.15
C PRO A 314 -29.93 -32.64 -10.32
N VAL A 315 -31.04 -32.22 -9.70
CA VAL A 315 -31.92 -33.11 -8.91
C VAL A 315 -32.34 -34.39 -9.67
N GLU A 316 -32.39 -34.37 -11.00
CA GLU A 316 -32.73 -35.54 -11.84
C GLU A 316 -31.65 -36.63 -11.93
N VAL A 317 -30.41 -36.30 -11.53
CA VAL A 317 -29.26 -37.19 -11.72
C VAL A 317 -28.30 -37.25 -10.52
N THR A 318 -28.49 -36.41 -9.51
CA THR A 318 -27.67 -36.40 -8.28
C THR A 318 -27.71 -37.72 -7.52
N ASP A 319 -28.81 -38.47 -7.62
CA ASP A 319 -28.97 -39.84 -7.11
C ASP A 319 -28.08 -40.87 -7.81
N LYS A 320 -27.42 -40.49 -8.91
CA LYS A 320 -26.49 -41.34 -9.68
C LYS A 320 -25.05 -40.89 -9.53
N ILE A 321 -24.76 -39.81 -8.80
CA ILE A 321 -23.39 -39.31 -8.63
C ILE A 321 -22.74 -40.05 -7.46
N THR A 322 -21.67 -40.78 -7.76
CA THR A 322 -20.87 -41.53 -6.76
C THR A 322 -19.42 -41.06 -6.70
N GLN A 323 -19.02 -40.19 -7.63
CA GLN A 323 -17.71 -39.59 -7.72
C GLN A 323 -17.41 -38.72 -6.49
N PRO A 324 -16.14 -38.63 -6.05
CA PRO A 324 -15.73 -37.64 -5.07
C PRO A 324 -16.12 -36.23 -5.52
N THR A 325 -16.86 -35.53 -4.66
CA THR A 325 -17.44 -34.21 -4.96
C THR A 325 -17.07 -33.19 -3.89
N MET A 326 -16.54 -32.03 -4.30
CA MET A 326 -16.39 -30.86 -3.43
C MET A 326 -17.42 -29.80 -3.82
N LEU A 327 -18.41 -29.56 -2.96
CA LEU A 327 -19.43 -28.54 -3.15
C LEU A 327 -18.93 -27.21 -2.56
N VAL A 328 -18.76 -26.20 -3.41
CA VAL A 328 -18.33 -24.86 -2.97
C VAL A 328 -19.49 -23.90 -3.12
N GLN A 329 -20.00 -23.34 -2.02
CA GLN A 329 -21.17 -22.44 -2.04
C GLN A 329 -20.89 -21.14 -1.29
N GLY A 330 -21.44 -20.04 -1.79
CA GLY A 330 -21.28 -18.73 -1.18
C GLY A 330 -22.30 -18.46 -0.07
N GLU A 331 -21.86 -17.89 1.04
CA GLU A 331 -22.72 -17.42 2.14
C GLU A 331 -23.53 -16.16 1.77
N GLN A 332 -23.11 -15.43 0.72
CA GLN A 332 -23.75 -14.26 0.13
C GLN A 332 -24.23 -14.60 -1.28
N ASP A 333 -25.12 -15.59 -1.37
CA ASP A 333 -25.72 -16.05 -2.62
C ASP A 333 -27.25 -16.10 -2.50
N THR A 334 -27.91 -15.02 -2.93
CA THR A 334 -29.38 -14.92 -2.95
C THR A 334 -30.00 -15.52 -4.20
N LEU A 335 -29.19 -15.86 -5.22
CA LEU A 335 -29.65 -16.56 -6.41
C LEU A 335 -29.79 -18.06 -6.12
N PHE A 336 -28.70 -18.69 -5.69
CA PHE A 336 -28.62 -20.10 -5.32
C PHE A 336 -28.08 -20.21 -3.88
N GLY A 337 -28.97 -20.27 -2.91
CA GLY A 337 -28.59 -20.27 -1.49
C GLY A 337 -27.88 -21.55 -1.05
N LEU A 338 -27.40 -21.54 0.20
CA LEU A 338 -26.75 -22.72 0.82
C LEU A 338 -27.66 -23.96 0.85
N ASP A 339 -28.99 -23.77 0.78
CA ASP A 339 -29.99 -24.83 0.69
C ASP A 339 -29.86 -25.70 -0.56
N GLN A 340 -29.41 -25.12 -1.68
CA GLN A 340 -29.18 -25.85 -2.94
C GLN A 340 -27.95 -26.77 -2.82
N SER A 341 -26.88 -26.26 -2.21
CA SER A 341 -25.68 -27.04 -1.91
C SER A 341 -25.99 -28.17 -0.90
N ASP A 342 -26.79 -27.88 0.13
CA ASP A 342 -27.25 -28.89 1.09
C ASP A 342 -28.05 -30.02 0.43
N ALA A 343 -29.02 -29.67 -0.44
CA ALA A 343 -29.80 -30.65 -1.18
C ALA A 343 -28.92 -31.55 -2.05
N THR A 344 -27.97 -30.97 -2.77
CA THR A 344 -26.99 -31.70 -3.57
C THR A 344 -26.15 -32.62 -2.69
N ALA A 345 -25.64 -32.13 -1.56
CA ALA A 345 -24.82 -32.92 -0.64
C ALA A 345 -25.58 -34.15 -0.12
N ARG A 346 -26.84 -33.98 0.29
CA ARG A 346 -27.70 -35.07 0.76
C ARG A 346 -27.97 -36.12 -0.32
N GLN A 347 -28.30 -35.69 -1.53
CA GLN A 347 -28.63 -36.60 -2.64
C GLN A 347 -27.42 -37.42 -3.07
N ILE A 348 -26.24 -36.78 -3.22
CA ILE A 348 -24.99 -37.47 -3.56
C ILE A 348 -24.58 -38.42 -2.44
N ALA A 349 -24.65 -37.99 -1.17
CA ALA A 349 -24.34 -38.86 -0.04
C ALA A 349 -25.30 -40.05 0.05
N ALA A 350 -26.60 -39.84 -0.21
CA ALA A 350 -27.59 -40.92 -0.26
C ALA A 350 -27.34 -41.92 -1.39
N ALA A 351 -26.76 -41.46 -2.51
CA ALA A 351 -26.30 -42.32 -3.61
C ALA A 351 -25.00 -43.09 -3.28
N GLY A 352 -24.35 -42.81 -2.14
CA GLY A 352 -23.08 -43.40 -1.73
C GLY A 352 -21.84 -42.62 -2.17
N GLY A 353 -22.01 -41.43 -2.73
CA GLY A 353 -20.90 -40.52 -3.07
C GLY A 353 -20.27 -39.87 -1.84
N LYS A 354 -18.98 -39.57 -1.94
CA LYS A 354 -18.22 -38.82 -0.91
C LYS A 354 -18.29 -37.33 -1.19
N VAL A 355 -18.78 -36.55 -0.22
CA VAL A 355 -19.00 -35.10 -0.39
C VAL A 355 -18.19 -34.31 0.63
N LYS A 356 -17.38 -33.37 0.15
CA LYS A 356 -16.82 -32.26 0.93
C LYS A 356 -17.70 -31.03 0.69
N THR A 357 -18.03 -30.28 1.74
CA THR A 357 -18.80 -29.05 1.61
C THR A 357 -17.97 -27.87 2.11
N VAL A 358 -17.89 -26.81 1.31
CA VAL A 358 -17.19 -25.57 1.66
C VAL A 358 -18.13 -24.40 1.46
N TRP A 359 -18.39 -23.66 2.53
CA TRP A 359 -19.07 -22.38 2.51
C TRP A 359 -18.04 -21.27 2.62
N TYR A 360 -18.07 -20.33 1.68
CA TYR A 360 -17.12 -19.23 1.68
C TYR A 360 -17.84 -17.88 1.73
N ALA A 361 -17.12 -16.86 2.18
CA ALA A 361 -17.60 -15.50 2.41
C ALA A 361 -17.88 -14.69 1.12
N GLY A 362 -18.42 -15.32 0.09
CA GLY A 362 -18.81 -14.70 -1.18
C GLY A 362 -20.07 -15.33 -1.76
N GLY A 363 -20.21 -15.35 -3.08
CA GLY A 363 -21.39 -15.85 -3.79
C GLY A 363 -21.76 -14.92 -4.95
N HIS A 364 -22.94 -15.12 -5.56
CA HIS A 364 -23.46 -14.23 -6.62
C HIS A 364 -23.54 -12.76 -6.19
N ASP A 365 -23.79 -12.50 -4.90
CA ASP A 365 -23.85 -11.15 -4.33
C ASP A 365 -22.53 -10.70 -3.67
N GLY A 366 -21.58 -11.63 -3.45
CA GLY A 366 -20.41 -11.42 -2.58
C GLY A 366 -19.03 -11.73 -3.18
N GLY A 367 -18.92 -12.18 -4.44
CA GLY A 367 -17.66 -12.41 -5.13
C GLY A 367 -17.35 -13.89 -5.42
N ASN A 368 -16.43 -14.13 -6.35
CA ASN A 368 -15.94 -15.47 -6.70
C ASN A 368 -15.02 -16.04 -5.59
N PRO A 369 -14.77 -17.35 -5.54
CA PRO A 369 -13.73 -17.92 -4.68
C PRO A 369 -12.39 -17.18 -4.85
N GLY A 370 -11.76 -16.77 -3.76
CA GLY A 370 -10.45 -16.11 -3.78
C GLY A 370 -9.29 -17.07 -4.10
N ALA A 371 -8.06 -16.55 -4.07
CA ALA A 371 -6.88 -17.29 -4.53
C ALA A 371 -6.58 -18.54 -3.67
N GLN A 372 -6.79 -18.47 -2.35
CA GLN A 372 -6.61 -19.59 -1.43
C GLN A 372 -7.63 -20.69 -1.75
N LEU A 373 -8.92 -20.37 -1.83
CA LEU A 373 -9.96 -21.36 -2.11
C LEU A 373 -9.82 -21.93 -3.53
N ARG A 374 -9.43 -21.13 -4.54
CA ARG A 374 -9.07 -21.65 -5.86
C ARG A 374 -7.88 -22.61 -5.80
N GLY A 375 -6.91 -22.33 -4.94
CA GLY A 375 -5.81 -23.25 -4.62
C GLY A 375 -6.30 -24.58 -4.06
N GLU A 376 -7.21 -24.55 -3.08
CA GLU A 376 -7.81 -25.77 -2.49
C GLU A 376 -8.63 -26.57 -3.50
N ILE A 377 -9.38 -25.90 -4.38
CA ILE A 377 -10.08 -26.53 -5.51
C ILE A 377 -9.07 -27.22 -6.45
N ALA A 378 -7.95 -26.57 -6.75
CA ALA A 378 -6.90 -27.17 -7.57
C ALA A 378 -6.24 -28.38 -6.88
N ASP A 379 -5.98 -28.29 -5.58
CA ASP A 379 -5.40 -29.38 -4.79
C ASP A 379 -6.36 -30.59 -4.71
N TRP A 380 -7.67 -30.36 -4.62
CA TRP A 380 -8.69 -31.39 -4.75
C TRP A 380 -8.57 -32.14 -6.09
N MET A 381 -8.47 -31.40 -7.20
CA MET A 381 -8.30 -31.99 -8.53
C MET A 381 -6.97 -32.75 -8.64
N VAL A 382 -5.88 -32.22 -8.06
CA VAL A 382 -4.57 -32.89 -8.06
C VAL A 382 -4.63 -34.21 -7.30
N PHE A 383 -5.26 -34.24 -6.14
CA PHE A 383 -5.39 -35.45 -5.35
C PHE A 383 -6.20 -36.52 -6.08
N HIS A 384 -7.41 -36.18 -6.55
CA HIS A 384 -8.31 -37.17 -7.15
C HIS A 384 -7.91 -37.61 -8.56
N LEU A 385 -7.28 -36.74 -9.36
CA LEU A 385 -6.87 -37.10 -10.72
C LEU A 385 -5.43 -37.62 -10.77
N GLN A 386 -4.49 -37.02 -10.04
CA GLN A 386 -3.07 -37.39 -10.11
C GLN A 386 -2.59 -38.30 -8.96
N GLY A 387 -3.37 -38.47 -7.90
CA GLY A 387 -2.95 -39.24 -6.71
C GLY A 387 -1.81 -38.59 -5.93
N LYS A 388 -1.63 -37.26 -6.04
CA LYS A 388 -0.57 -36.50 -5.38
C LYS A 388 -1.14 -35.58 -4.31
N GLY A 389 -0.32 -35.22 -3.32
CA GLY A 389 -0.72 -34.31 -2.25
C GLY A 389 -1.36 -35.03 -1.06
N THR A 390 -1.93 -34.24 -0.14
CA THR A 390 -2.59 -34.73 1.07
C THR A 390 -4.06 -34.98 0.78
N ASP A 391 -4.64 -36.04 1.36
CA ASP A 391 -6.08 -36.31 1.25
C ASP A 391 -6.88 -35.10 1.77
N PRO A 392 -7.69 -34.44 0.93
CA PRO A 392 -8.45 -33.25 1.30
C PRO A 392 -9.63 -33.57 2.24
N GLY A 393 -9.96 -34.84 2.44
CA GLY A 393 -11.04 -35.33 3.28
C GLY A 393 -12.43 -34.95 2.79
N THR A 394 -13.45 -35.32 3.58
CA THR A 394 -14.88 -35.00 3.34
C THR A 394 -15.44 -34.14 4.47
N GLY A 395 -14.60 -33.27 5.03
CA GLY A 395 -14.99 -32.36 6.10
C GLY A 395 -15.98 -31.30 5.63
N PHE A 396 -16.45 -30.50 6.58
CA PHE A 396 -17.23 -29.30 6.30
C PHE A 396 -16.44 -28.07 6.72
N GLU A 397 -16.31 -27.11 5.80
CA GLU A 397 -15.61 -25.86 6.04
C GLU A 397 -16.57 -24.70 5.82
N TYR A 398 -16.54 -23.70 6.68
CA TYR A 398 -17.35 -22.50 6.53
C TYR A 398 -16.62 -21.26 7.03
N ALA A 399 -16.95 -20.11 6.46
CA ALA A 399 -16.31 -18.85 6.81
C ALA A 399 -17.13 -18.13 7.88
N VAL A 400 -16.47 -17.51 8.85
CA VAL A 400 -17.14 -16.69 9.85
C VAL A 400 -16.61 -15.27 9.74
N GLN A 401 -17.49 -14.37 9.30
CA GLN A 401 -17.24 -12.95 9.22
C GLN A 401 -17.45 -12.31 10.61
N GLY A 402 -16.37 -11.76 11.18
CA GLY A 402 -16.37 -11.02 12.43
C GLY A 402 -16.40 -9.50 12.23
N ALA A 403 -16.00 -8.75 13.27
CA ALA A 403 -15.92 -7.30 13.22
C ALA A 403 -14.97 -6.81 12.11
N PHE A 404 -15.27 -5.65 11.54
CA PHE A 404 -14.43 -4.98 10.55
C PHE A 404 -13.11 -4.53 11.18
N ARG A 405 -12.01 -4.76 10.47
CA ARG A 405 -10.68 -4.25 10.81
C ARG A 405 -10.63 -2.74 10.54
N SER A 406 -9.59 -2.07 11.03
CA SER A 406 -9.34 -0.65 10.75
C SER A 406 -9.21 -0.32 9.25
N SER A 407 -8.89 -1.32 8.43
CA SER A 407 -8.85 -1.26 6.96
C SER A 407 -10.25 -1.27 6.30
N GLY A 408 -11.34 -1.45 7.05
CA GLY A 408 -12.69 -1.57 6.48
C GLY A 408 -13.02 -2.95 5.90
N THR A 409 -12.12 -3.94 6.01
CA THR A 409 -12.37 -5.34 5.64
C THR A 409 -12.84 -6.16 6.85
N PRO A 410 -13.83 -7.05 6.71
CA PRO A 410 -14.25 -7.92 7.81
C PRO A 410 -13.09 -8.82 8.26
N SER A 411 -12.98 -9.07 9.56
CA SER A 411 -12.15 -10.19 10.03
C SER A 411 -12.78 -11.49 9.56
N LEU A 412 -11.98 -12.36 8.94
CA LEU A 412 -12.45 -13.64 8.42
C LEU A 412 -11.72 -14.77 9.14
N ARG A 413 -12.47 -15.73 9.68
CA ARG A 413 -11.93 -16.99 10.19
C ARG A 413 -12.58 -18.16 9.47
N THR A 414 -11.79 -19.16 9.09
CA THR A 414 -12.31 -20.42 8.56
C THR A 414 -12.51 -21.39 9.72
N VAL A 415 -13.70 -21.98 9.79
CA VAL A 415 -14.02 -23.02 10.76
C VAL A 415 -14.17 -24.34 10.02
N VAL A 416 -13.55 -25.39 10.57
CA VAL A 416 -13.60 -26.74 10.00
C VAL A 416 -14.25 -27.70 10.99
N ALA A 417 -15.29 -28.38 10.52
CA ALA A 417 -15.95 -29.50 11.16
C ALA A 417 -15.54 -30.82 10.47
N PRO A 418 -15.43 -31.94 11.23
CA PRO A 418 -14.97 -33.22 10.69
C PRO A 418 -15.90 -33.83 9.63
N SER A 419 -17.17 -33.44 9.62
CA SER A 419 -18.18 -33.91 8.67
C SER A 419 -19.28 -32.86 8.52
N TYR A 420 -19.95 -32.81 7.37
CA TYR A 420 -21.21 -32.08 7.22
C TYR A 420 -22.32 -32.78 8.04
N PRO A 421 -22.93 -32.10 9.04
CA PRO A 421 -23.94 -32.74 9.89
C PRO A 421 -25.10 -33.29 9.07
N GLY A 422 -25.60 -34.48 9.39
CA GLY A 422 -26.70 -35.12 8.67
C GLY A 422 -26.31 -36.04 7.51
N LEU A 423 -25.06 -36.03 7.03
CA LEU A 423 -24.62 -36.97 5.97
C LEU A 423 -24.04 -38.29 6.51
N ALA A 424 -23.40 -38.24 7.69
CA ALA A 424 -22.90 -39.44 8.36
C ALA A 424 -23.98 -40.06 9.26
N SER A 425 -24.05 -41.39 9.34
CA SER A 425 -25.02 -42.09 10.19
C SER A 425 -24.91 -41.64 11.66
N GLY A 426 -26.03 -41.21 12.24
CA GLY A 426 -26.09 -40.73 13.63
C GLY A 426 -25.61 -39.29 13.85
N SER A 427 -25.14 -38.60 12.81
CA SER A 427 -24.82 -37.17 12.85
C SER A 427 -26.06 -36.35 12.55
N THR A 428 -26.45 -35.44 13.45
CA THR A 428 -27.55 -34.50 13.25
C THR A 428 -27.08 -33.08 13.57
N THR A 429 -27.71 -32.09 12.95
CA THR A 429 -27.39 -30.69 13.25
C THR A 429 -27.83 -30.32 14.67
N GLU A 430 -26.93 -29.72 15.44
CA GLU A 430 -27.28 -29.15 16.73
C GLU A 430 -28.21 -27.95 16.52
N ARG A 431 -29.32 -27.89 17.27
CA ARG A 431 -30.30 -26.81 17.19
C ARG A 431 -30.46 -26.17 18.57
N ARG A 432 -30.32 -24.85 18.63
CA ARG A 432 -30.54 -24.03 19.83
C ARG A 432 -31.90 -23.36 19.73
N SER A 433 -32.75 -23.60 20.73
CA SER A 433 -34.04 -22.92 20.84
C SER A 433 -33.84 -21.54 21.46
N VAL A 434 -34.23 -20.48 20.74
CA VAL A 434 -34.23 -19.11 21.24
C VAL A 434 -35.67 -18.64 21.38
N LYS A 435 -36.04 -18.13 22.56
CA LYS A 435 -37.39 -17.63 22.80
C LYS A 435 -37.64 -16.38 21.95
N LEU A 436 -38.78 -16.33 21.28
CA LEU A 436 -39.30 -15.14 20.60
C LEU A 436 -40.54 -14.61 21.34
N SER A 437 -40.68 -13.29 21.37
CA SER A 437 -41.79 -12.58 21.98
C SER A 437 -42.44 -11.63 20.96
N GLY A 438 -43.75 -11.44 21.11
CA GLY A 438 -44.53 -10.54 20.28
C GLY A 438 -45.98 -11.00 20.21
N ARG A 439 -46.92 -10.08 20.45
CA ARG A 439 -48.34 -10.34 20.26
C ARG A 439 -48.66 -10.53 18.77
N GLU A 440 -49.84 -11.07 18.50
CA GLU A 440 -50.41 -11.08 17.15
C GLU A 440 -50.42 -9.66 16.56
N GLN A 441 -50.01 -9.55 15.30
CA GLN A 441 -49.86 -8.29 14.57
C GLN A 441 -50.57 -8.38 13.23
N VAL A 442 -51.03 -7.23 12.74
CA VAL A 442 -51.64 -7.10 11.42
C VAL A 442 -50.62 -6.50 10.47
N ALA A 443 -50.36 -7.18 9.35
CA ALA A 443 -49.53 -6.70 8.25
C ALA A 443 -50.40 -6.50 7.00
N VAL A 444 -50.35 -5.31 6.42
CA VAL A 444 -51.17 -4.93 5.27
C VAL A 444 -50.38 -5.09 3.97
N ASN A 445 -50.93 -5.88 3.04
CA ASN A 445 -50.51 -5.85 1.65
C ASN A 445 -51.18 -4.68 0.92
N PRO A 446 -50.42 -3.68 0.43
CA PRO A 446 -50.99 -2.58 -0.33
C PRO A 446 -51.46 -3.05 -1.72
N ALA A 447 -52.36 -2.27 -2.33
CA ALA A 447 -52.82 -2.54 -3.69
C ALA A 447 -51.64 -2.55 -4.69
N GLY A 448 -51.61 -3.56 -5.56
CA GLY A 448 -50.51 -3.78 -6.51
C GLY A 448 -49.17 -4.16 -5.86
N GLY A 449 -49.12 -4.42 -4.55
CA GLY A 449 -47.89 -4.73 -3.83
C GLY A 449 -46.88 -3.59 -3.79
N ASN A 450 -47.33 -2.33 -3.94
CA ASN A 450 -46.47 -1.14 -3.99
C ASN A 450 -46.89 -0.09 -2.92
N PRO A 451 -45.93 0.56 -2.22
CA PRO A 451 -44.49 0.32 -2.25
C PRO A 451 -44.11 -1.02 -1.62
N ALA A 452 -43.01 -1.61 -2.10
CA ALA A 452 -42.48 -2.87 -1.60
C ALA A 452 -41.19 -2.68 -0.79
N ALA A 453 -40.99 -3.52 0.23
CA ALA A 453 -39.76 -3.55 1.02
C ALA A 453 -38.54 -3.86 0.14
N ILE A 454 -37.38 -3.31 0.50
CA ILE A 454 -36.12 -3.57 -0.20
C ILE A 454 -35.27 -4.43 0.72
N SER A 455 -34.91 -5.64 0.29
CA SER A 455 -34.03 -6.54 1.05
C SER A 455 -32.69 -6.78 0.35
N ASN A 456 -32.70 -6.88 -0.98
CA ASN A 456 -31.49 -7.00 -1.81
C ASN A 456 -31.66 -6.25 -3.15
N LEU A 457 -30.55 -5.80 -3.72
CA LEU A 457 -30.41 -5.33 -5.10
C LEU A 457 -29.24 -6.09 -5.75
N PRO A 458 -29.51 -7.06 -6.63
CA PRO A 458 -28.46 -7.84 -7.30
C PRO A 458 -27.43 -6.94 -8.00
N GLY A 459 -26.15 -7.28 -7.93
CA GLY A 459 -25.06 -6.56 -8.60
C GLY A 459 -24.57 -5.28 -7.91
N LEU A 460 -25.25 -4.80 -6.86
CA LEU A 460 -24.80 -3.69 -6.01
C LEU A 460 -24.20 -4.17 -4.66
N GLY A 461 -24.39 -5.45 -4.33
CA GLY A 461 -23.90 -6.07 -3.10
C GLY A 461 -22.38 -5.99 -2.92
N SER A 462 -21.58 -6.34 -3.93
CA SER A 462 -20.11 -6.36 -3.85
C SER A 462 -19.47 -4.97 -3.71
N ALA A 463 -20.10 -3.92 -4.27
CA ALA A 463 -19.65 -2.54 -4.17
C ALA A 463 -20.03 -1.89 -2.83
N LEU A 464 -21.17 -2.28 -2.25
CA LEU A 464 -21.74 -1.67 -1.03
C LEU A 464 -21.45 -2.46 0.25
N ALA A 465 -21.16 -3.77 0.16
CA ALA A 465 -20.75 -4.62 1.29
C ALA A 465 -19.40 -4.19 1.91
N ARG A 466 -18.62 -3.36 1.19
CA ARG A 466 -17.37 -2.75 1.68
C ARG A 466 -17.61 -1.61 2.69
N SER A 467 -18.86 -1.24 2.97
CA SER A 467 -19.25 -0.23 3.95
C SER A 467 -20.35 -0.75 4.88
N SER A 468 -19.99 -1.06 6.13
CA SER A 468 -20.91 -1.50 7.19
C SER A 468 -22.00 -0.47 7.53
N SER A 469 -21.74 0.81 7.22
CA SER A 469 -22.66 1.93 7.46
C SER A 469 -23.81 2.03 6.44
N ILE A 470 -23.67 1.40 5.28
CA ILE A 470 -24.66 1.46 4.18
C ILE A 470 -25.40 0.13 4.04
N SER A 471 -24.73 -1.01 4.28
CA SER A 471 -25.38 -2.33 4.21
C SER A 471 -26.48 -2.52 5.25
N SER A 472 -26.30 -2.02 6.48
CA SER A 472 -27.33 -1.99 7.55
C SER A 472 -28.50 -1.04 7.28
N ARG A 473 -28.43 -0.21 6.23
CA ARG A 473 -29.47 0.76 5.83
C ARG A 473 -30.22 0.39 4.55
N LEU A 474 -29.84 -0.70 3.89
CA LEU A 474 -30.46 -1.16 2.63
C LEU A 474 -31.72 -2.00 2.87
N SER A 475 -31.74 -2.80 3.94
CA SER A 475 -32.92 -3.59 4.31
C SER A 475 -33.98 -2.71 4.98
N LEU A 476 -34.96 -2.26 4.18
CA LEU A 476 -36.03 -1.36 4.60
C LEU A 476 -37.36 -2.10 4.62
N ASP A 477 -37.82 -2.46 5.82
CA ASP A 477 -39.17 -2.95 6.06
C ASP A 477 -40.13 -1.76 6.25
N LEU A 478 -41.31 -1.82 5.62
CA LEU A 478 -42.27 -0.71 5.64
C LEU A 478 -43.22 -0.82 6.86
N PRO A 479 -43.37 0.24 7.67
CA PRO A 479 -44.29 0.25 8.81
C PRO A 479 -45.72 -0.12 8.39
N GLY A 480 -46.38 -0.99 9.16
CA GLY A 480 -47.74 -1.46 8.88
C GLY A 480 -47.84 -2.56 7.81
N GLN A 481 -46.74 -2.88 7.11
CA GLN A 481 -46.67 -3.98 6.12
C GLN A 481 -45.89 -5.20 6.61
N ALA A 482 -45.55 -5.24 7.90
CA ALA A 482 -44.80 -6.34 8.49
C ALA A 482 -45.18 -6.60 9.96
N ALA A 483 -45.10 -7.87 10.35
CA ALA A 483 -45.14 -8.31 11.74
C ALA A 483 -43.71 -8.57 12.25
N VAL A 484 -43.41 -8.16 13.49
CA VAL A 484 -42.08 -8.26 14.08
C VAL A 484 -42.12 -9.05 15.40
N PHE A 485 -41.28 -10.07 15.52
CA PHE A 485 -41.11 -10.88 16.74
C PHE A 485 -39.64 -10.88 17.14
N GLN A 486 -39.35 -10.68 18.43
CA GLN A 486 -37.98 -10.47 18.89
C GLN A 486 -37.64 -11.37 20.08
N SER A 487 -36.38 -11.80 20.14
CA SER A 487 -35.83 -12.43 21.33
C SER A 487 -35.46 -11.40 22.40
N ASP A 488 -35.27 -11.90 23.62
CA ASP A 488 -34.45 -11.19 24.61
C ASP A 488 -33.00 -11.06 24.12
N ALA A 489 -32.24 -10.18 24.77
CA ALA A 489 -30.82 -10.07 24.51
C ALA A 489 -30.11 -11.40 24.83
N LEU A 490 -29.27 -11.88 23.91
CA LEU A 490 -28.56 -13.14 24.08
C LEU A 490 -27.53 -13.02 25.21
N THR A 491 -27.46 -14.02 26.08
CA THR A 491 -26.52 -14.04 27.21
C THR A 491 -25.12 -14.51 26.82
N SER A 492 -24.97 -15.12 25.65
CA SER A 492 -23.70 -15.60 25.09
C SER A 492 -23.75 -15.54 23.56
N GLN A 493 -22.59 -15.45 22.91
CA GLN A 493 -22.51 -15.48 21.45
C GLN A 493 -23.16 -16.77 20.89
N LEU A 494 -24.04 -16.62 19.90
CA LEU A 494 -24.68 -17.70 19.17
C LEU A 494 -24.18 -17.69 17.73
N LEU A 495 -23.45 -18.73 17.32
CA LEU A 495 -23.00 -18.89 15.94
C LEU A 495 -24.11 -19.58 15.13
N LEU A 496 -24.99 -18.81 14.52
CA LEU A 496 -25.95 -19.30 13.52
C LEU A 496 -25.17 -19.90 12.35
N THR A 497 -25.40 -21.17 12.03
CA THR A 497 -24.76 -21.87 10.90
C THR A 497 -25.78 -22.78 10.24
N GLY A 498 -26.55 -22.22 9.30
CA GLY A 498 -27.61 -22.91 8.57
C GLY A 498 -28.96 -22.21 8.62
N SER A 499 -30.04 -22.96 8.31
CA SER A 499 -31.42 -22.47 8.25
C SER A 499 -32.15 -22.55 9.59
N SER A 500 -32.53 -21.38 10.11
CA SER A 500 -33.41 -21.31 11.28
C SER A 500 -34.85 -21.67 10.92
N THR A 501 -35.62 -22.20 11.87
CA THR A 501 -37.03 -22.57 11.64
C THR A 501 -37.93 -21.98 12.71
N VAL A 502 -39.13 -21.56 12.31
CA VAL A 502 -40.14 -20.97 13.20
C VAL A 502 -41.54 -21.41 12.77
N LYS A 503 -42.43 -21.66 13.74
CA LYS A 503 -43.83 -21.95 13.45
C LYS A 503 -44.68 -20.69 13.57
N LEU A 504 -45.45 -20.39 12.53
CA LEU A 504 -46.29 -19.20 12.44
C LEU A 504 -47.75 -19.59 12.26
N ARG A 505 -48.64 -18.73 12.75
CA ARG A 505 -50.06 -18.71 12.41
C ARG A 505 -50.34 -17.51 11.52
N VAL A 506 -50.95 -17.76 10.37
CA VAL A 506 -51.32 -16.74 9.40
C VAL A 506 -52.81 -16.84 9.13
N ALA A 507 -53.55 -15.76 9.35
CA ALA A 507 -54.96 -15.67 9.03
C ALA A 507 -55.26 -14.43 8.19
N ARG A 508 -56.32 -14.50 7.39
CA ARG A 508 -56.80 -13.34 6.64
C ARG A 508 -57.70 -12.47 7.54
N GLY A 509 -57.58 -11.16 7.37
CA GLY A 509 -58.32 -10.12 8.10
C GLY A 509 -59.82 -10.18 7.80
N ASP A 510 -60.17 -10.28 6.52
CA ASP A 510 -61.50 -10.52 5.99
C ASP A 510 -61.78 -12.04 5.89
N GLN A 511 -62.97 -12.50 6.32
CA GLN A 511 -63.39 -13.91 6.28
C GLN A 511 -63.68 -14.36 4.82
N THR A 512 -62.65 -14.34 3.99
CA THR A 512 -62.69 -14.75 2.59
C THR A 512 -61.58 -15.76 2.34
N SER A 513 -61.83 -16.75 1.45
CA SER A 513 -60.76 -17.62 0.98
C SER A 513 -59.68 -16.79 0.27
N GLY A 514 -58.42 -17.22 0.39
CA GLY A 514 -57.33 -16.58 -0.30
C GLY A 514 -56.00 -17.27 -0.06
N GLU A 515 -54.95 -16.66 -0.58
CA GLU A 515 -53.56 -17.03 -0.32
C GLU A 515 -52.85 -15.84 0.32
N ALA A 516 -51.86 -16.10 1.16
CA ALA A 516 -50.91 -15.11 1.62
C ALA A 516 -49.57 -15.33 0.91
N ILE A 517 -49.01 -14.27 0.32
CA ILE A 517 -47.62 -14.21 -0.13
C ILE A 517 -46.88 -13.36 0.90
N LEU A 518 -45.92 -13.98 1.59
CA LEU A 518 -45.22 -13.38 2.72
C LEU A 518 -43.71 -13.60 2.61
N PHE A 519 -42.94 -12.76 3.30
CA PHE A 519 -41.48 -12.74 3.25
C PHE A 519 -40.91 -12.72 4.66
N ALA A 520 -40.32 -13.84 5.08
CA ALA A 520 -39.69 -13.97 6.39
C ALA A 520 -38.20 -13.62 6.32
N LYS A 521 -37.74 -12.84 7.30
CA LYS A 521 -36.37 -12.33 7.43
C LYS A 521 -35.91 -12.45 8.87
N LEU A 522 -34.68 -12.87 9.10
CA LEU A 522 -34.09 -12.96 10.44
C LEU A 522 -32.95 -11.96 10.56
N TYR A 523 -33.14 -10.95 11.40
CA TYR A 523 -32.15 -9.91 11.64
C TYR A 523 -31.36 -10.19 12.92
N ASP A 524 -30.06 -9.94 12.84
CA ASP A 524 -29.19 -9.69 14.00
C ASP A 524 -29.32 -8.21 14.38
N VAL A 525 -29.79 -7.94 15.60
CA VAL A 525 -30.04 -6.59 16.11
C VAL A 525 -29.06 -6.31 17.24
N SER A 526 -28.13 -5.39 16.98
CA SER A 526 -27.13 -4.99 17.96
C SER A 526 -27.70 -4.12 19.08
N LYS A 527 -26.89 -3.89 20.13
CA LYS A 527 -27.28 -3.11 21.31
C LYS A 527 -27.71 -1.68 20.99
N ASP A 528 -27.15 -1.06 19.96
CA ASP A 528 -27.50 0.30 19.53
C ASP A 528 -28.75 0.34 18.62
N GLY A 529 -29.37 -0.81 18.34
CA GLY A 529 -30.53 -0.95 17.47
C GLY A 529 -30.20 -1.14 16.00
N THR A 530 -28.92 -1.18 15.60
CA THR A 530 -28.53 -1.47 14.22
C THR A 530 -28.95 -2.88 13.84
N ARG A 531 -29.69 -3.01 12.74
CA ARG A 531 -30.20 -4.28 12.20
C ARG A 531 -29.32 -4.73 11.03
N VAL A 532 -28.93 -6.00 11.04
CA VAL A 532 -28.18 -6.64 9.95
C VAL A 532 -28.97 -7.86 9.48
N LEU A 533 -29.26 -7.92 8.18
CA LEU A 533 -29.84 -9.10 7.54
C LEU A 533 -28.71 -9.96 6.97
N PRO A 534 -28.43 -11.16 7.54
CA PRO A 534 -27.37 -12.03 7.04
C PRO A 534 -27.58 -12.37 5.55
N GLY A 535 -26.55 -12.14 4.74
CA GLY A 535 -26.56 -12.41 3.29
C GLY A 535 -27.59 -11.61 2.49
N SER A 536 -28.26 -10.60 3.08
CA SER A 536 -29.42 -9.93 2.48
C SER A 536 -30.54 -10.89 2.03
N ALA A 537 -30.60 -12.07 2.65
CA ALA A 537 -31.43 -13.17 2.18
C ALA A 537 -32.85 -13.12 2.77
N VAL A 538 -33.83 -13.56 1.98
CA VAL A 538 -35.26 -13.54 2.33
C VAL A 538 -35.87 -14.92 2.07
N ALA A 539 -36.70 -15.40 2.99
CA ALA A 539 -37.49 -16.62 2.82
C ALA A 539 -38.90 -16.24 2.34
N PRO A 540 -39.17 -16.26 1.02
CA PRO A 540 -40.53 -16.08 0.53
C PRO A 540 -41.33 -17.35 0.77
N PHE A 541 -42.62 -17.19 1.05
CA PHE A 541 -43.52 -18.32 1.20
C PHE A 541 -44.95 -17.95 0.81
N ARG A 542 -45.65 -18.94 0.28
CA ARG A 542 -47.05 -18.86 -0.11
C ARG A 542 -47.85 -19.84 0.73
N VAL A 543 -48.96 -19.39 1.30
CA VAL A 543 -49.81 -20.21 2.18
C VAL A 543 -51.27 -20.06 1.77
N ALA A 544 -51.96 -21.18 1.57
CA ALA A 544 -53.40 -21.20 1.40
C ALA A 544 -54.09 -20.90 2.74
N LEU A 545 -55.06 -19.98 2.74
CA LEU A 545 -55.76 -19.55 3.93
C LEU A 545 -57.20 -20.12 3.95
N PRO A 546 -57.64 -20.68 5.10
CA PRO A 546 -59.00 -21.20 5.26
C PRO A 546 -60.09 -20.13 4.99
N PRO A 547 -61.21 -20.51 4.33
CA PRO A 547 -62.32 -19.60 4.04
C PRO A 547 -63.08 -19.14 5.29
N ASP A 548 -63.00 -19.89 6.39
CA ASP A 548 -63.65 -19.58 7.66
C ASP A 548 -62.91 -18.50 8.48
N GLY A 549 -61.79 -17.98 7.96
CA GLY A 549 -60.97 -16.97 8.63
C GLY A 549 -60.10 -17.50 9.77
N SER A 550 -60.06 -18.83 9.96
CA SER A 550 -59.11 -19.48 10.89
C SER A 550 -57.67 -19.34 10.40
N ALA A 551 -56.72 -19.48 11.32
CA ALA A 551 -55.30 -19.34 10.98
C ALA A 551 -54.73 -20.63 10.40
N ALA A 552 -54.03 -20.52 9.28
CA ALA A 552 -53.14 -21.56 8.79
C ALA A 552 -51.87 -21.61 9.66
N GLU A 553 -51.57 -22.77 10.24
CA GLU A 553 -50.31 -23.01 10.93
C GLU A 553 -49.26 -23.55 9.96
N VAL A 554 -48.12 -22.88 9.87
CA VAL A 554 -47.04 -23.23 8.94
C VAL A 554 -45.69 -23.20 9.63
N THR A 555 -44.80 -24.12 9.26
CA THR A 555 -43.39 -24.07 9.64
C THR A 555 -42.63 -23.35 8.53
N VAL A 556 -42.03 -22.21 8.86
CA VAL A 556 -41.21 -21.41 7.93
C VAL A 556 -39.74 -21.71 8.17
N THR A 557 -39.04 -22.06 7.10
CA THR A 557 -37.58 -22.21 7.10
C THR A 557 -36.95 -20.92 6.59
N LEU A 558 -36.13 -20.29 7.41
CA LEU A 558 -35.43 -19.06 7.07
C LEU A 558 -34.21 -19.35 6.19
N PRO A 559 -33.73 -18.36 5.41
CA PRO A 559 -32.58 -18.56 4.55
C PRO A 559 -31.37 -18.99 5.38
N PRO A 560 -30.62 -20.01 4.91
CA PRO A 560 -29.44 -20.44 5.62
C PRO A 560 -28.37 -19.35 5.63
N ALA A 561 -27.74 -19.15 6.79
CA ALA A 561 -26.70 -18.14 6.97
C ALA A 561 -25.62 -18.61 7.94
N VAL A 562 -24.43 -18.00 7.82
CA VAL A 562 -23.38 -18.08 8.83
C VAL A 562 -23.22 -16.71 9.48
N ARG A 563 -23.54 -16.61 10.77
CA ARG A 563 -23.51 -15.34 11.50
C ARG A 563 -23.16 -15.54 12.98
N PRO A 564 -22.07 -14.95 13.49
CA PRO A 564 -21.87 -14.82 14.92
C PRO A 564 -22.80 -13.72 15.45
N VAL A 565 -23.86 -14.12 16.15
CA VAL A 565 -24.75 -13.19 16.85
C VAL A 565 -24.16 -12.96 18.23
N GLU A 566 -23.67 -11.74 18.48
CA GLU A 566 -22.91 -11.42 19.68
C GLU A 566 -23.76 -11.48 20.95
N SER A 567 -23.11 -11.61 22.12
CA SER A 567 -23.81 -11.39 23.39
C SER A 567 -24.40 -9.98 23.43
N GLU A 568 -25.53 -9.82 24.11
CA GLU A 568 -26.34 -8.59 24.18
C GLU A 568 -27.08 -8.21 22.89
N HIS A 569 -26.84 -8.90 21.77
CA HIS A 569 -27.65 -8.74 20.56
C HIS A 569 -28.98 -9.49 20.69
N LYS A 570 -29.94 -9.15 19.82
CA LYS A 570 -31.24 -9.82 19.72
C LYS A 570 -31.43 -10.42 18.33
N LEU A 571 -32.19 -11.49 18.26
CA LEU A 571 -32.77 -11.97 17.00
C LEU A 571 -34.12 -11.30 16.77
N ALA A 572 -34.33 -10.75 15.58
CA ALA A 572 -35.62 -10.20 15.17
C ALA A 572 -36.13 -10.89 13.90
N LEU A 573 -37.21 -11.67 14.06
CA LEU A 573 -37.98 -12.23 12.95
C LEU A 573 -38.93 -11.16 12.43
N VAL A 574 -38.85 -10.86 11.15
CA VAL A 574 -39.78 -9.98 10.45
C VAL A 574 -40.49 -10.74 9.35
N VAL A 575 -41.81 -10.64 9.31
CA VAL A 575 -42.65 -11.24 8.27
C VAL A 575 -43.37 -10.11 7.55
N SER A 576 -42.91 -9.74 6.35
CA SER A 576 -43.50 -8.68 5.53
C SER A 576 -44.43 -9.24 4.45
N THR A 577 -45.34 -8.39 3.96
CA THR A 577 -46.27 -8.72 2.85
C THR A 577 -45.71 -8.37 1.48
N THR A 578 -44.66 -7.57 1.43
CA THR A 578 -44.01 -7.13 0.18
C THR A 578 -42.50 -7.30 0.25
N ASP A 579 -41.88 -7.58 -0.90
CA ASP A 579 -40.45 -7.54 -1.15
C ASP A 579 -40.16 -7.27 -2.63
N GLN A 580 -39.22 -6.39 -2.95
CA GLN A 580 -38.91 -6.02 -4.34
C GLN A 580 -38.25 -7.14 -5.15
N ALA A 581 -37.57 -8.09 -4.50
CA ALA A 581 -36.88 -9.17 -5.20
C ALA A 581 -37.83 -10.23 -5.80
N PHE A 582 -39.09 -10.22 -5.37
CA PHE A 582 -40.08 -11.27 -5.66
C PHE A 582 -41.38 -10.72 -6.27
N ALA A 583 -42.19 -11.61 -6.81
CA ALA A 583 -43.56 -11.32 -7.20
C ALA A 583 -44.44 -11.14 -5.96
N ASN A 584 -44.94 -9.93 -5.74
CA ASN A 584 -45.82 -9.59 -4.62
C ASN A 584 -47.28 -9.92 -4.95
N ALA A 585 -48.13 -10.04 -3.92
CA ALA A 585 -49.57 -10.13 -4.11
C ALA A 585 -50.12 -8.79 -4.63
N GLU A 586 -50.89 -8.83 -5.72
CA GLU A 586 -51.48 -7.61 -6.32
C GLU A 586 -52.74 -7.15 -5.56
N GLN A 587 -53.48 -8.09 -4.97
CA GLN A 587 -54.73 -7.80 -4.29
C GLN A 587 -54.48 -7.25 -2.88
N PRO A 588 -55.11 -6.12 -2.50
CA PRO A 588 -54.96 -5.58 -1.16
C PRO A 588 -55.54 -6.56 -0.13
N ALA A 589 -54.82 -6.78 0.96
CA ALA A 589 -55.23 -7.69 2.02
C ALA A 589 -54.60 -7.28 3.36
N ALA A 590 -55.21 -7.69 4.47
CA ALA A 590 -54.62 -7.58 5.79
C ALA A 590 -54.45 -8.99 6.37
N TYR A 591 -53.26 -9.32 6.85
CA TYR A 591 -52.95 -10.62 7.41
C TYR A 591 -52.67 -10.49 8.91
N ARG A 592 -53.34 -11.32 9.73
CA ARG A 592 -52.99 -11.51 11.14
C ARG A 592 -51.88 -12.56 11.20
N ILE A 593 -50.76 -12.17 11.81
CA ILE A 593 -49.56 -13.00 11.92
C ILE A 593 -49.20 -13.12 13.39
N SER A 594 -49.03 -14.35 13.87
CA SER A 594 -48.58 -14.66 15.23
C SER A 594 -47.65 -15.86 15.26
N LEU A 595 -46.93 -16.02 16.37
CA LEU A 595 -46.11 -17.20 16.63
C LEU A 595 -47.03 -18.38 17.01
N ALA A 596 -46.87 -19.52 16.35
CA ALA A 596 -47.53 -20.76 16.77
C ALA A 596 -46.80 -21.42 17.96
N ASP A 597 -45.48 -21.22 18.00
CA ASP A 597 -44.54 -21.60 19.05
C ASP A 597 -43.69 -20.36 19.37
N GLU A 598 -43.52 -20.03 20.66
CA GLU A 598 -42.74 -18.86 21.14
C GLU A 598 -41.22 -19.08 21.02
N SER A 599 -40.76 -19.88 20.06
CA SER A 599 -39.35 -20.18 19.86
C SER A 599 -38.96 -20.23 18.39
N ILE A 600 -37.71 -19.85 18.14
CA ILE A 600 -37.01 -20.07 16.87
C ILE A 600 -35.90 -21.09 17.10
N SER A 601 -35.86 -22.10 16.24
CA SER A 601 -34.86 -23.17 16.28
C SER A 601 -33.69 -22.80 15.36
N VAL A 602 -32.55 -22.48 15.96
CA VAL A 602 -31.34 -21.96 15.31
C VAL A 602 -30.28 -23.07 15.16
N PRO A 603 -29.83 -23.41 13.95
CA PRO A 603 -28.78 -24.41 13.76
C PRO A 603 -27.40 -23.88 14.13
N VAL A 604 -26.62 -24.75 14.76
CA VAL A 604 -25.23 -24.53 15.13
C VAL A 604 -24.42 -25.72 14.64
N VAL A 605 -23.28 -25.44 14.00
CA VAL A 605 -22.31 -26.48 13.63
C VAL A 605 -21.02 -26.18 14.38
N PRO A 606 -20.62 -27.01 15.36
CA PRO A 606 -19.35 -26.82 16.04
C PRO A 606 -18.18 -27.19 15.13
N GLY A 607 -17.09 -26.43 15.22
CA GLY A 607 -15.86 -26.74 14.50
C GLY A 607 -14.64 -26.08 15.14
N ARG A 608 -13.45 -26.39 14.60
CA ARG A 608 -12.18 -25.79 15.03
C ARG A 608 -11.80 -24.66 14.08
N ASN A 609 -11.31 -23.55 14.64
CA ASN A 609 -10.74 -22.48 13.83
C ASN A 609 -9.45 -22.97 13.18
N VAL A 610 -9.32 -22.78 11.87
CA VAL A 610 -8.06 -22.98 11.17
C VAL A 610 -7.36 -21.62 11.13
N THR A 611 -6.28 -21.49 11.90
CA THR A 611 -5.33 -20.40 11.70
C THR A 611 -4.44 -20.80 10.54
N THR A 612 -4.48 -20.08 9.42
CA THR A 612 -3.48 -20.25 8.37
C THR A 612 -2.09 -20.05 8.98
N GLY A 613 -1.15 -20.93 8.62
CA GLY A 613 0.20 -20.91 9.18
C GLY A 613 0.86 -19.55 9.00
N PHE A 614 1.74 -19.16 9.93
CA PHE A 614 2.44 -17.88 9.90
C PHE A 614 3.06 -17.63 8.51
N PRO A 615 3.01 -16.41 7.96
CA PRO A 615 3.56 -16.10 6.65
C PRO A 615 5.09 -16.27 6.68
N VAL A 616 5.55 -17.48 6.35
CA VAL A 616 6.95 -17.89 6.45
C VAL A 616 7.84 -16.98 5.61
N ALA A 617 7.36 -16.52 4.45
CA ALA A 617 8.05 -15.57 3.59
C ALA A 617 8.27 -14.20 4.26
N ALA A 618 7.27 -13.67 4.99
CA ALA A 618 7.40 -12.41 5.72
C ALA A 618 8.36 -12.55 6.90
N LEU A 619 8.32 -13.68 7.60
CA LEU A 619 9.28 -14.00 8.66
C LEU A 619 10.72 -14.08 8.13
N TRP A 620 10.93 -14.74 6.99
CA TRP A 620 12.24 -14.74 6.31
C TRP A 620 12.65 -13.35 5.85
N GLY A 621 11.72 -12.54 5.35
CA GLY A 621 11.96 -11.14 4.99
C GLY A 621 12.44 -10.31 6.19
N ILE A 622 11.80 -10.48 7.36
CA ILE A 622 12.20 -9.83 8.62
C ILE A 622 13.60 -10.31 9.05
N VAL A 623 13.86 -11.61 9.01
CA VAL A 623 15.17 -12.18 9.36
C VAL A 623 16.27 -11.62 8.44
N ILE A 624 16.03 -11.56 7.13
CA ILE A 624 16.98 -11.01 6.16
C ILE A 624 17.19 -9.51 6.41
N ALA A 625 16.13 -8.74 6.65
CA ALA A 625 16.23 -7.32 6.95
C ALA A 625 17.04 -7.05 8.23
N LEU A 626 16.82 -7.85 9.28
CA LEU A 626 17.59 -7.80 10.52
C LEU A 626 19.07 -8.14 10.29
N LEU A 627 19.38 -9.16 9.48
CA LEU A 627 20.75 -9.52 9.13
C LEU A 627 21.45 -8.42 8.33
N VAL A 628 20.74 -7.75 7.42
CA VAL A 628 21.26 -6.59 6.67
C VAL A 628 21.55 -5.42 7.60
N LEU A 629 20.66 -5.13 8.56
CA LEU A 629 20.86 -4.09 9.57
C LEU A 629 22.08 -4.39 10.47
N VAL A 630 22.25 -5.64 10.88
CA VAL A 630 23.42 -6.08 11.66
C VAL A 630 24.71 -5.92 10.85
N ALA A 631 24.72 -6.37 9.59
CA ALA A 631 25.88 -6.22 8.70
C ALA A 631 26.23 -4.75 8.44
N ALA A 632 25.22 -3.89 8.23
CA ALA A 632 25.40 -2.44 8.10
C ALA A 632 25.97 -1.82 9.38
N GLY A 633 25.51 -2.26 10.55
CA GLY A 633 26.05 -1.85 11.85
C GLY A 633 27.51 -2.23 12.05
N VAL A 634 27.90 -3.44 11.64
CA VAL A 634 29.30 -3.92 11.70
C VAL A 634 30.20 -3.13 10.73
N VAL A 635 29.74 -2.89 9.49
CA VAL A 635 30.49 -2.09 8.50
C VAL A 635 30.64 -0.63 8.96
N ALA A 636 29.60 -0.04 9.55
CA ALA A 636 29.66 1.30 10.12
C ALA A 636 30.62 1.38 11.32
N MET A 637 30.65 0.35 12.16
CA MET A 637 31.58 0.26 13.31
C MET A 637 33.05 0.17 12.84
N PHE A 638 33.33 -0.60 11.79
CA PHE A 638 34.69 -0.68 11.22
C PHE A 638 35.11 0.60 10.47
N ARG A 639 34.20 1.30 9.78
CA ARG A 639 34.50 2.60 9.15
C ARG A 639 34.77 3.71 10.16
N ARG A 640 34.06 3.76 11.30
CA ARG A 640 34.30 4.75 12.37
C ARG A 640 35.68 4.59 13.02
N ARG A 641 36.20 3.37 13.16
CA ARG A 641 37.55 3.13 13.71
C ARG A 641 38.70 3.57 12.79
N LEU A 642 38.44 3.80 11.50
CA LEU A 642 39.45 4.23 10.52
C LEU A 642 39.50 5.76 10.31
N ALA A 643 38.64 6.55 10.97
CA ALA A 643 38.46 7.99 10.74
C ALA A 643 39.08 8.93 11.79
N HIS A 644 39.86 8.42 12.75
CA HIS A 644 40.69 9.27 13.62
C HIS A 644 42.09 9.39 13.05
N ASP A 645 42.25 10.25 12.04
CA ASP A 645 43.54 10.75 11.55
C ASP A 645 43.92 12.00 12.37
N SER A 646 44.33 11.78 13.62
CA SER A 646 44.85 12.81 14.53
C SER A 646 46.37 12.75 14.54
N ASP A 647 47.01 13.89 14.27
CA ASP A 647 48.45 14.07 14.41
C ASP A 647 48.75 14.63 15.81
N PRO A 648 49.36 13.85 16.71
CA PRO A 648 49.60 14.28 18.09
C PRO A 648 50.62 15.41 18.21
N GLU A 649 51.53 15.59 17.24
CA GLU A 649 52.52 16.68 17.27
C GLU A 649 51.89 18.05 16.99
N LEU A 650 50.72 18.07 16.39
CA LEU A 650 49.97 19.28 16.03
C LEU A 650 48.76 19.54 16.93
N ALA A 651 48.60 18.77 18.02
CA ALA A 651 47.43 18.84 18.91
C ALA A 651 47.22 20.23 19.53
N GLU A 652 48.32 20.94 19.84
CA GLU A 652 48.30 22.28 20.45
C GLU A 652 48.30 23.42 19.42
N VAL A 653 48.36 23.11 18.11
CA VAL A 653 48.39 24.14 17.06
C VAL A 653 46.96 24.41 16.56
N PRO A 654 46.43 25.63 16.72
CA PRO A 654 45.06 25.96 16.32
C PRO A 654 44.72 25.66 14.86
N LEU A 655 45.60 26.02 13.92
CA LEU A 655 45.36 25.80 12.50
C LEU A 655 46.66 25.54 11.74
N VAL A 656 46.69 24.46 10.97
CA VAL A 656 47.74 24.15 10.00
C VAL A 656 47.10 23.92 8.64
N ILE A 657 47.55 24.69 7.66
CA ILE A 657 47.17 24.52 6.25
C ILE A 657 48.41 24.01 5.50
N SER A 658 48.25 22.90 4.75
CA SER A 658 49.35 22.29 4.00
C SER A 658 48.96 21.98 2.55
N ASN A 659 49.67 22.61 1.63
CA ASN A 659 49.59 22.47 0.17
C ASN A 659 48.15 22.62 -0.36
N LEU A 660 47.39 23.54 0.22
CA LEU A 660 45.96 23.65 0.00
C LEU A 660 45.67 24.20 -1.39
N THR A 661 44.93 23.45 -2.19
CA THR A 661 44.55 23.84 -3.55
C THR A 661 43.06 23.66 -3.78
N LYS A 662 42.43 24.65 -4.42
CA LYS A 662 41.03 24.59 -4.85
C LYS A 662 40.87 25.01 -6.31
N SER A 663 40.44 24.06 -7.12
CA SER A 663 40.02 24.29 -8.51
C SER A 663 38.52 24.01 -8.66
N TYR A 664 37.82 24.90 -9.35
CA TYR A 664 36.39 24.77 -9.64
C TYR A 664 36.16 24.16 -11.02
N PRO A 665 35.05 23.43 -11.24
CA PRO A 665 34.61 23.04 -12.57
C PRO A 665 34.47 24.30 -13.45
N GLY A 666 35.24 24.39 -14.54
CA GLY A 666 35.36 25.61 -15.35
C GLY A 666 36.79 26.18 -15.45
N GLY A 667 37.78 25.56 -14.79
CA GLY A 667 39.20 25.87 -14.97
C GLY A 667 39.78 26.96 -14.05
N LEU A 668 38.94 27.63 -13.26
CA LEU A 668 39.39 28.60 -12.26
C LEU A 668 40.03 27.89 -11.06
N THR A 669 41.31 28.18 -10.81
CA THR A 669 42.00 27.78 -9.57
C THR A 669 42.01 28.96 -8.61
N ALA A 670 41.18 28.88 -7.56
CA ALA A 670 40.94 29.98 -6.63
C ALA A 670 41.96 30.04 -5.48
N VAL A 671 42.56 28.89 -5.13
CA VAL A 671 43.66 28.78 -4.17
C VAL A 671 44.64 27.75 -4.73
N LYS A 672 45.94 28.02 -4.69
CA LYS A 672 46.98 27.15 -5.23
C LYS A 672 48.14 27.05 -4.23
N ASP A 673 48.43 25.83 -3.78
CA ASP A 673 49.57 25.49 -2.93
C ASP A 673 49.75 26.39 -1.70
N LEU A 674 48.65 26.69 -1.00
CA LEU A 674 48.67 27.54 0.17
C LEU A 674 49.12 26.74 1.41
N SER A 675 50.17 27.20 2.09
CA SER A 675 50.71 26.57 3.31
C SER A 675 51.08 27.61 4.36
N PHE A 676 50.45 27.56 5.54
CA PHE A 676 50.82 28.39 6.70
C PHE A 676 50.26 27.79 8.00
N ARG A 677 50.75 28.27 9.14
CA ARG A 677 50.28 27.89 10.49
C ARG A 677 49.78 29.11 11.27
N VAL A 678 48.84 28.88 12.18
CA VAL A 678 48.35 29.88 13.14
C VAL A 678 48.59 29.33 14.54
N GLU A 679 49.28 30.12 15.36
CA GLU A 679 49.63 29.78 16.74
C GLU A 679 48.58 30.24 17.74
N HIS A 680 48.68 29.70 18.95
CA HIS A 680 47.78 30.03 20.05
C HIS A 680 47.86 31.52 20.44
N GLY A 681 46.72 32.14 20.75
CA GLY A 681 46.63 33.56 21.13
C GLY A 681 46.90 34.57 20.01
N GLN A 682 47.14 34.12 18.77
CA GLN A 682 47.34 35.04 17.63
C GLN A 682 46.01 35.65 17.19
N VAL A 683 46.03 36.96 16.93
CA VAL A 683 45.09 37.60 16.00
C VAL A 683 45.81 37.68 14.65
N LEU A 684 45.42 36.81 13.72
CA LEU A 684 46.06 36.67 12.40
C LEU A 684 45.16 37.26 11.30
N GLY A 685 45.69 38.22 10.56
CA GLY A 685 45.02 38.87 9.44
C GLY A 685 45.35 38.21 8.10
N LEU A 686 44.36 37.64 7.42
CA LEU A 686 44.46 37.19 6.04
C LEU A 686 44.22 38.37 5.09
N LEU A 687 45.30 38.91 4.53
CA LEU A 687 45.33 40.10 3.69
C LEU A 687 45.38 39.75 2.20
N GLY A 688 44.81 40.60 1.35
CA GLY A 688 44.90 40.45 -0.10
C GLY A 688 43.80 41.20 -0.83
N PRO A 689 43.95 41.53 -2.12
CA PRO A 689 42.89 42.17 -2.89
C PRO A 689 41.65 41.26 -3.02
N ASN A 690 40.54 41.84 -3.48
CA ASN A 690 39.35 41.07 -3.81
C ASN A 690 39.70 40.04 -4.90
N GLY A 691 39.27 38.78 -4.69
CA GLY A 691 39.63 37.67 -5.57
C GLY A 691 40.97 36.98 -5.27
N ALA A 692 41.70 37.37 -4.21
CA ALA A 692 42.95 36.72 -3.81
C ALA A 692 42.79 35.28 -3.25
N GLY A 693 41.56 34.79 -3.07
CA GLY A 693 41.29 33.43 -2.56
C GLY A 693 40.92 33.35 -1.07
N LYS A 694 40.91 34.47 -0.33
CA LYS A 694 40.66 34.55 1.12
C LYS A 694 39.42 33.79 1.59
N THR A 695 38.23 34.19 1.13
CA THR A 695 36.95 33.56 1.49
C THR A 695 36.92 32.08 1.09
N THR A 696 37.52 31.71 -0.05
CA THR A 696 37.62 30.30 -0.47
C THR A 696 38.48 29.48 0.49
N THR A 697 39.60 30.03 0.97
CA THR A 697 40.42 29.41 2.03
C THR A 697 39.63 29.23 3.32
N LEU A 698 38.95 30.27 3.80
CA LEU A 698 38.16 30.20 5.04
C LEU A 698 37.03 29.15 4.95
N ARG A 699 36.33 29.07 3.81
CA ARG A 699 35.29 28.05 3.56
C ARG A 699 35.84 26.63 3.60
N MET A 700 37.07 26.42 3.13
CA MET A 700 37.72 25.11 3.23
C MET A 700 38.11 24.78 4.67
N VAL A 701 38.60 25.75 5.46
CA VAL A 701 38.94 25.57 6.88
C VAL A 701 37.70 25.17 7.70
N MET A 702 36.53 25.72 7.37
CA MET A 702 35.27 25.37 8.05
C MET A 702 34.63 24.07 7.53
N GLY A 703 35.22 23.41 6.53
CA GLY A 703 34.66 22.22 5.90
C GLY A 703 33.40 22.46 5.05
N LEU A 704 33.06 23.72 4.73
CA LEU A 704 31.93 24.07 3.85
C LEU A 704 32.22 23.73 2.38
N ILE A 705 33.50 23.74 1.98
CA ILE A 705 33.96 23.38 0.65
C ILE A 705 35.14 22.43 0.78
N HIS A 706 35.19 21.39 -0.07
CA HIS A 706 36.31 20.46 -0.09
C HIS A 706 37.50 21.01 -0.87
N PRO A 707 38.74 20.86 -0.36
CA PRO A 707 39.93 21.11 -1.15
C PRO A 707 40.03 20.09 -2.30
N SER A 708 40.59 20.54 -3.42
CA SER A 708 40.93 19.65 -4.54
C SER A 708 42.20 18.85 -4.22
N GLU A 709 43.18 19.50 -3.58
CA GLU A 709 44.41 18.89 -3.07
C GLU A 709 44.85 19.56 -1.76
N GLY A 710 45.76 18.91 -1.03
CA GLY A 710 46.20 19.37 0.28
C GLY A 710 45.24 18.98 1.41
N HIS A 711 45.54 19.45 2.61
CA HIS A 711 44.70 19.20 3.78
C HIS A 711 44.83 20.31 4.83
N ILE A 712 43.85 20.36 5.71
CA ILE A 712 43.77 21.31 6.81
C ILE A 712 43.69 20.50 8.10
N ARG A 713 44.47 20.89 9.11
CA ARG A 713 44.39 20.33 10.46
C ARG A 713 44.07 21.44 11.45
N VAL A 714 43.17 21.14 12.38
CA VAL A 714 42.79 22.01 13.49
C VAL A 714 43.03 21.19 14.75
N PHE A 715 43.88 21.67 15.66
CA PHE A 715 44.31 20.94 16.86
C PHE A 715 44.71 19.48 16.56
N GLY A 716 45.54 19.28 15.53
CA GLY A 716 46.01 17.96 15.08
C GLY A 716 44.98 17.11 14.31
N HIS A 717 43.70 17.45 14.33
CA HIS A 717 42.65 16.73 13.64
C HIS A 717 42.46 17.22 12.20
N LYS A 718 42.46 16.29 11.25
CA LYS A 718 42.17 16.60 9.85
C LYS A 718 40.73 17.11 9.71
N VAL A 719 40.57 18.25 9.03
CA VAL A 719 39.26 18.84 8.73
C VAL A 719 38.63 18.12 7.54
N THR A 720 37.43 17.61 7.76
CA THR A 720 36.51 17.10 6.73
C THR A 720 35.10 17.58 7.07
N PRO A 721 34.14 17.60 6.13
CA PRO A 721 32.77 17.95 6.47
C PRO A 721 32.22 17.04 7.57
N GLY A 722 31.64 17.65 8.61
CA GLY A 722 31.12 16.94 9.77
C GLY A 722 32.19 16.41 10.73
N ALA A 723 33.46 16.81 10.60
CA ALA A 723 34.51 16.43 11.55
C ALA A 723 34.17 16.98 12.96
N PRO A 724 34.29 16.17 14.03
CA PRO A 724 34.00 16.63 15.40
C PRO A 724 34.79 17.87 15.81
N VAL A 725 36.02 18.04 15.29
CA VAL A 725 36.86 19.20 15.60
C VAL A 725 36.27 20.54 15.16
N LEU A 726 35.33 20.54 14.21
CA LEU A 726 34.63 21.76 13.79
C LEU A 726 33.82 22.39 14.93
N SER A 727 33.46 21.63 15.99
CA SER A 727 32.82 22.21 17.17
C SER A 727 33.73 23.13 17.99
N ARG A 728 35.05 23.09 17.74
CA ARG A 728 36.06 23.98 18.34
C ARG A 728 36.32 25.23 17.50
N ILE A 729 35.60 25.39 16.38
CA ILE A 729 35.70 26.53 15.47
C ILE A 729 34.43 27.36 15.55
N GLY A 730 34.58 28.65 15.86
CA GLY A 730 33.55 29.65 15.70
C GLY A 730 33.72 30.35 14.36
N SER A 731 32.64 30.59 13.63
CA SER A 731 32.77 31.24 12.32
C SER A 731 31.69 32.24 11.99
N PHE A 732 32.10 33.31 11.31
CA PHE A 732 31.22 34.26 10.65
C PHE A 732 31.70 34.47 9.21
N VAL A 733 31.00 33.85 8.25
CA VAL A 733 31.29 33.91 6.81
C VAL A 733 29.96 34.06 6.06
N GLU A 734 29.89 35.01 5.12
CA GLU A 734 28.69 35.31 4.30
C GLU A 734 27.45 35.79 5.09
N GLY A 735 27.50 37.00 5.66
CA GLY A 735 26.29 37.70 6.15
C GLY A 735 25.61 37.03 7.36
N SER A 736 24.88 37.81 8.15
CA SER A 736 24.48 37.35 9.49
C SER A 736 23.13 36.64 9.58
N GLY A 737 22.40 36.48 8.47
CA GLY A 737 21.24 35.57 8.34
C GLY A 737 20.11 35.71 9.37
N PHE A 738 20.07 36.79 10.17
CA PHE A 738 19.18 36.90 11.32
C PHE A 738 17.71 37.05 10.94
N LEU A 739 16.85 36.43 11.74
CA LEU A 739 15.41 36.61 11.65
C LEU A 739 15.04 38.00 12.20
N PRO A 740 14.56 38.93 11.34
CA PRO A 740 14.41 40.36 11.67
C PRO A 740 13.36 40.64 12.75
N HIS A 741 12.40 39.72 12.92
CA HIS A 741 11.30 39.85 13.86
C HIS A 741 11.64 39.35 15.27
N LEU A 742 12.71 38.56 15.42
CA LEU A 742 13.19 38.05 16.70
C LEU A 742 14.18 39.02 17.34
N SER A 743 14.30 38.98 18.67
CA SER A 743 15.35 39.67 19.41
C SER A 743 16.73 39.06 19.12
N GLY A 744 17.80 39.79 19.43
CA GLY A 744 19.16 39.25 19.34
C GLY A 744 19.34 37.98 20.18
N ALA A 745 18.80 37.97 21.41
CA ALA A 745 18.88 36.82 22.31
C ALA A 745 18.16 35.59 21.76
N GLU A 746 16.98 35.79 21.16
CA GLU A 746 16.22 34.69 20.53
C GLU A 746 16.91 34.13 19.29
N ASN A 747 17.55 34.99 18.48
CA ASN A 747 18.35 34.53 17.34
C ASN A 747 19.52 33.63 17.80
N LEU A 748 20.24 34.01 18.86
CA LEU A 748 21.34 33.21 19.40
C LEU A 748 20.87 31.87 19.98
N ARG A 749 19.76 31.87 20.75
CA ARG A 749 19.20 30.64 21.31
C ARG A 749 18.70 29.70 20.22
N LEU A 750 18.04 30.23 19.19
CA LEU A 750 17.56 29.44 18.06
C LEU A 750 18.73 28.82 17.29
N TYR A 751 19.78 29.60 17.03
CA TYR A 751 20.99 29.11 16.37
C TYR A 751 21.65 27.97 17.16
N TRP A 752 21.80 28.13 18.49
CA TRP A 752 22.36 27.07 19.32
C TRP A 752 21.49 25.81 19.36
N ALA A 753 20.17 25.97 19.48
CA ALA A 753 19.23 24.85 19.50
C ALA A 753 19.31 23.99 18.22
N ALA A 754 19.58 24.60 17.06
CA ALA A 754 19.76 23.89 15.80
C ALA A 754 20.99 22.95 15.80
N THR A 755 21.96 23.15 16.69
CA THR A 755 23.12 22.25 16.85
C THR A 755 22.78 20.96 17.61
N GLY A 756 21.64 20.91 18.31
CA GLY A 756 21.24 19.79 19.17
C GLY A 756 22.03 19.66 20.48
N ARG A 757 22.91 20.63 20.79
CA ARG A 757 23.74 20.62 22.00
C ARG A 757 23.01 21.21 23.22
N PRO A 758 23.34 20.79 24.46
CA PRO A 758 22.77 21.36 25.68
C PRO A 758 22.98 22.88 25.74
N LEU A 759 21.96 23.63 26.20
CA LEU A 759 22.04 25.10 26.27
C LEU A 759 23.12 25.59 27.25
N ALA A 760 23.46 24.80 28.27
CA ALA A 760 24.51 25.13 29.24
C ALA A 760 25.90 25.26 28.60
N GLU A 761 26.15 24.60 27.47
CA GLU A 761 27.40 24.69 26.72
C GLU A 761 27.45 25.90 25.77
N ALA A 762 26.38 26.69 25.65
CA ALA A 762 26.30 27.78 24.69
C ALA A 762 27.10 29.03 25.12
N HIS A 763 27.32 29.22 26.41
CA HIS A 763 28.00 30.40 26.98
C HIS A 763 27.44 31.75 26.45
N VAL A 764 26.11 31.86 26.33
CA VAL A 764 25.44 32.99 25.68
C VAL A 764 25.76 34.32 26.37
N GLU A 765 25.77 34.33 27.70
CA GLU A 765 26.02 35.52 28.50
C GLU A 765 27.46 36.05 28.30
N GLU A 766 28.46 35.16 28.34
CA GLU A 766 29.87 35.52 28.12
C GLU A 766 30.11 36.00 26.69
N ALA A 767 29.52 35.33 25.68
CA ALA A 767 29.60 35.77 24.29
C ALA A 767 28.99 37.16 24.07
N LEU A 768 27.88 37.48 24.75
CA LEU A 768 27.23 38.79 24.68
C LEU A 768 28.01 39.89 25.40
N GLU A 769 28.65 39.57 26.52
CA GLU A 769 29.53 40.49 27.25
C GLU A 769 30.75 40.87 26.40
N ILE A 770 31.40 39.87 25.79
CA ILE A 770 32.53 40.08 24.88
C ILE A 770 32.08 40.90 23.67
N ALA A 771 30.95 40.57 23.05
CA ALA A 771 30.44 41.32 21.90
C ALA A 771 29.95 42.75 22.23
N GLY A 772 29.72 43.08 23.51
CA GLY A 772 29.42 44.44 23.96
C GLY A 772 28.07 44.99 23.44
N LEU A 773 27.03 44.17 23.32
CA LEU A 773 25.69 44.62 22.89
C LEU A 773 24.82 45.18 24.04
N GLY A 774 25.16 44.87 25.29
CA GLY A 774 24.39 45.28 26.47
C GLY A 774 22.88 44.96 26.35
N ASN A 775 22.03 45.86 26.84
CA ASN A 775 20.57 45.69 26.81
C ASN A 775 19.97 45.69 25.40
N ALA A 776 20.73 46.04 24.36
CA ALA A 776 20.21 46.05 23.01
C ALA A 776 19.83 44.65 22.51
N VAL A 777 20.42 43.58 23.09
CA VAL A 777 20.17 42.17 22.74
C VAL A 777 18.68 41.76 22.85
N ASN A 778 17.92 42.44 23.71
CA ASN A 778 16.50 42.19 23.93
C ASN A 778 15.59 42.89 22.89
N ARG A 779 16.15 43.74 22.03
CA ARG A 779 15.41 44.41 20.95
C ARG A 779 15.41 43.55 19.70
N ARG A 780 14.36 43.70 18.87
CA ARG A 780 14.24 42.99 17.59
C ARG A 780 15.37 43.39 16.63
N THR A 781 15.96 42.42 15.94
CA THR A 781 17.14 42.64 15.08
C THR A 781 16.85 43.56 13.89
N ARG A 782 15.59 43.72 13.45
CA ARG A 782 15.21 44.73 12.45
C ARG A 782 15.54 46.17 12.83
N THR A 783 15.67 46.48 14.13
CA THR A 783 15.99 47.83 14.61
C THR A 783 17.49 48.05 14.82
N TYR A 784 18.32 47.07 14.45
CA TYR A 784 19.76 47.13 14.67
C TYR A 784 20.44 47.92 13.54
N SER A 785 21.43 48.74 13.90
CA SER A 785 22.37 49.29 12.93
C SER A 785 23.24 48.18 12.33
N GLN A 786 23.99 48.49 11.27
CA GLN A 786 24.94 47.55 10.68
C GLN A 786 25.97 47.05 11.70
N GLY A 787 26.63 47.93 12.47
CA GLY A 787 27.55 47.52 13.52
C GLY A 787 26.93 46.73 14.68
N MET A 788 25.64 46.94 14.98
CA MET A 788 24.94 46.10 15.96
C MET A 788 24.68 44.69 15.42
N ARG A 789 24.29 44.56 14.14
CA ARG A 789 24.13 43.24 13.49
C ARG A 789 25.47 42.51 13.39
N GLN A 790 26.54 43.23 13.10
CA GLN A 790 27.88 42.66 13.01
C GLN A 790 28.37 42.11 14.36
N ARG A 791 28.18 42.89 15.44
CA ARG A 791 28.50 42.42 16.80
C ARG A 791 27.64 41.23 17.22
N LEU A 792 26.36 41.19 16.85
CA LEU A 792 25.52 40.03 17.11
C LEU A 792 26.01 38.79 16.34
N ALA A 793 26.48 38.96 15.10
CA ALA A 793 27.03 37.87 14.29
C ALA A 793 28.30 37.27 14.89
N ILE A 794 29.14 38.12 15.46
CA ILE A 794 30.34 37.70 16.19
C ILE A 794 29.96 37.03 17.51
N ALA A 795 28.97 37.55 18.25
CA ALA A 795 28.43 36.86 19.41
C ALA A 795 27.91 35.45 19.06
N GLN A 796 27.24 35.30 17.90
CA GLN A 796 26.81 34.00 17.39
C GLN A 796 27.99 33.06 17.09
N ALA A 797 29.07 33.59 16.49
CA ALA A 797 30.28 32.83 16.22
C ALA A 797 31.04 32.45 17.50
N MET A 798 30.87 33.19 18.59
CA MET A 798 31.48 32.93 19.91
C MET A 798 30.69 31.94 20.77
N LEU A 799 29.50 31.50 20.35
CA LEU A 799 28.72 30.52 21.13
C LEU A 799 29.51 29.22 21.29
N GLY A 800 29.56 28.70 22.52
CA GLY A 800 30.41 27.57 22.88
C GLY A 800 31.88 27.92 23.13
N LEU A 801 32.23 29.22 23.07
CA LEU A 801 33.58 29.78 23.29
C LEU A 801 34.70 29.01 22.57
N PRO A 802 34.60 28.89 21.24
CA PRO A 802 35.54 28.09 20.46
C PRO A 802 36.97 28.61 20.56
N ASP A 803 37.93 27.68 20.57
CA ASP A 803 39.36 27.98 20.69
C ASP A 803 39.92 28.72 19.47
N LEU A 804 39.27 28.57 18.30
CA LEU A 804 39.60 29.25 17.05
C LEU A 804 38.36 29.98 16.50
N LEU A 805 38.45 31.30 16.35
CA LEU A 805 37.40 32.14 15.77
C LEU A 805 37.80 32.60 14.36
N ILE A 806 36.98 32.34 13.35
CA ILE A 806 37.23 32.67 11.94
C ILE A 806 36.21 33.68 11.43
N LEU A 807 36.67 34.86 11.00
CA LEU A 807 35.81 35.98 10.61
C LEU A 807 36.17 36.46 9.20
N ASP A 808 35.20 36.44 8.28
CA ASP A 808 35.38 36.94 6.91
C ASP A 808 34.91 38.41 6.82
N GLU A 809 35.84 39.34 6.60
CA GLU A 809 35.59 40.79 6.44
C GLU A 809 34.65 41.38 7.53
N PRO A 810 34.97 41.21 8.84
CA PRO A 810 34.05 41.55 9.94
C PRO A 810 33.82 43.05 10.13
N THR A 811 34.54 43.92 9.45
CA THR A 811 34.46 45.38 9.55
C THR A 811 33.89 46.05 8.31
N ASN A 812 33.53 45.27 7.30
CA ASN A 812 33.02 45.80 6.04
C ASN A 812 31.72 46.61 6.24
N GLY A 813 31.72 47.83 5.74
CA GLY A 813 30.60 48.78 5.83
C GLY A 813 30.32 49.32 7.24
N LEU A 814 31.27 49.24 8.17
CA LEU A 814 31.22 49.92 9.46
C LEU A 814 31.83 51.32 9.38
N ASP A 815 31.32 52.26 10.18
CA ASP A 815 31.95 53.58 10.35
C ASP A 815 33.19 53.49 11.27
N PRO A 816 34.09 54.49 11.27
CA PRO A 816 35.33 54.43 12.06
C PRO A 816 35.13 54.14 13.57
N PRO A 817 34.13 54.71 14.26
CA PRO A 817 33.84 54.35 15.65
C PRO A 817 33.42 52.88 15.82
N GLN A 818 32.61 52.33 14.92
CA GLN A 818 32.19 50.92 14.95
C GLN A 818 33.36 49.97 14.65
N ILE A 819 34.27 50.34 13.74
CA ILE A 819 35.50 49.58 13.47
C ILE A 819 36.40 49.52 14.72
N HIS A 820 36.58 50.66 15.40
CA HIS A 820 37.36 50.70 16.65
C HIS A 820 36.73 49.80 17.73
N GLN A 821 35.40 49.85 17.91
CA GLN A 821 34.70 48.96 18.84
C GLN A 821 34.85 47.49 18.46
N MET A 822 34.81 47.17 17.17
CA MET A 822 34.97 45.81 16.67
C MET A 822 36.36 45.24 16.99
N ARG A 823 37.39 46.04 16.76
CA ARG A 823 38.78 45.69 17.11
C ARG A 823 38.92 45.32 18.59
N GLU A 824 38.31 46.09 19.48
CA GLU A 824 38.36 45.82 20.91
C GLU A 824 37.62 44.52 21.29
N VAL A 825 36.59 44.11 20.54
CA VAL A 825 35.93 42.80 20.70
C VAL A 825 36.91 41.66 20.33
N LEU A 826 37.59 41.78 19.18
CA LEU A 826 38.54 40.75 18.71
C LEU A 826 39.75 40.62 19.65
N ARG A 827 40.31 41.74 20.10
CA ARG A 827 41.41 41.76 21.07
C ARG A 827 41.03 41.17 22.42
N ARG A 828 39.84 41.51 22.96
CA ARG A 828 39.35 40.93 24.22
C ARG A 828 39.14 39.42 24.11
N TYR A 829 38.66 38.93 22.97
CA TYR A 829 38.53 37.49 22.75
C TYR A 829 39.89 36.79 22.73
N ALA A 830 40.88 37.37 22.05
CA ALA A 830 42.23 36.82 21.96
C ALA A 830 43.02 36.90 23.28
N ALA A 831 42.81 37.96 24.08
CA ALA A 831 43.44 38.13 25.38
C ALA A 831 43.09 37.01 26.39
N ALA A 832 42.00 36.27 26.16
CA ALA A 832 41.63 35.08 26.93
C ALA A 832 42.36 33.79 26.46
N GLY A 833 43.41 33.91 25.64
CA GLY A 833 44.20 32.79 25.08
C GLY A 833 43.67 32.23 23.76
N ARG A 834 42.49 32.65 23.31
CA ARG A 834 41.84 32.10 22.10
C ARG A 834 42.46 32.69 20.82
N THR A 835 42.43 31.94 19.72
CA THR A 835 43.01 32.39 18.45
C THR A 835 41.94 32.99 17.55
N VAL A 836 42.25 34.10 16.86
CA VAL A 836 41.33 34.77 15.92
C VAL A 836 41.98 34.87 14.55
N LEU A 837 41.32 34.32 13.53
CA LEU A 837 41.66 34.45 12.12
C LEU A 837 40.66 35.39 11.47
N VAL A 838 41.12 36.55 10.97
CA VAL A 838 40.28 37.54 10.32
C VAL A 838 40.73 37.77 8.88
N SER A 839 39.83 37.78 7.91
CA SER A 839 40.14 38.31 6.58
C SER A 839 39.81 39.81 6.53
N SER A 840 40.67 40.59 5.90
CA SER A 840 40.39 42.00 5.60
C SER A 840 41.15 42.44 4.35
N HIS A 841 40.59 43.42 3.66
CA HIS A 841 41.28 44.16 2.59
C HIS A 841 41.70 45.57 3.04
N LEU A 842 41.36 45.96 4.27
CA LEU A 842 41.67 47.27 4.85
C LEU A 842 42.96 47.18 5.68
N LEU A 843 44.08 47.60 5.11
CA LEU A 843 45.41 47.45 5.70
C LEU A 843 45.56 48.22 7.03
N ALA A 844 45.04 49.44 7.09
CA ALA A 844 45.05 50.25 8.31
C ALA A 844 44.30 49.61 9.49
N GLU A 845 43.28 48.79 9.21
CA GLU A 845 42.57 48.05 10.23
C GLU A 845 43.38 46.87 10.75
N VAL A 846 44.01 46.14 9.83
CA VAL A 846 44.84 44.97 10.15
C VAL A 846 46.08 45.38 10.92
N GLU A 847 46.76 46.45 10.52
CA GLU A 847 47.92 47.01 11.22
C GLU A 847 47.61 47.32 12.69
N GLN A 848 46.40 47.82 12.95
CA GLN A 848 45.97 48.17 14.29
C GLN A 848 45.32 47.00 15.05
N THR A 849 44.89 45.91 14.42
CA THR A 849 44.09 44.86 15.08
C THR A 849 44.83 43.54 15.20
N CYS A 850 45.67 43.20 14.22
CA CYS A 850 46.31 41.90 14.11
C CYS A 850 47.73 41.93 14.68
N SER A 851 48.13 40.81 15.29
CA SER A 851 49.51 40.56 15.70
C SER A 851 50.37 40.06 14.54
N HIS A 852 49.76 39.26 13.67
CA HIS A 852 50.41 38.58 12.55
C HIS A 852 49.56 38.72 11.30
N VAL A 853 50.18 38.65 10.13
CA VAL A 853 49.46 38.69 8.85
C VAL A 853 49.97 37.64 7.87
N VAL A 854 49.06 37.23 6.99
CA VAL A 854 49.31 36.37 5.84
C VAL A 854 48.82 37.12 4.61
N VAL A 855 49.74 37.53 3.74
CA VAL A 855 49.44 38.26 2.50
C VAL A 855 49.23 37.25 1.39
N MET A 856 48.05 37.29 0.76
CA MET A 856 47.66 36.45 -0.37
C MET A 856 47.48 37.28 -1.64
N HIS A 857 47.95 36.75 -2.77
CA HIS A 857 47.69 37.31 -4.10
C HIS A 857 47.45 36.17 -5.10
N LYS A 858 46.43 36.31 -5.96
CA LYS A 858 46.05 35.32 -7.00
C LYS A 858 45.97 33.87 -6.47
N GLY A 859 45.48 33.67 -5.25
CA GLY A 859 45.29 32.35 -4.64
C GLY A 859 46.55 31.74 -4.00
N GLN A 860 47.66 32.47 -3.93
CA GLN A 860 48.95 31.99 -3.39
C GLN A 860 49.43 32.84 -2.22
N LEU A 861 50.32 32.26 -1.40
CA LEU A 861 51.00 32.96 -0.31
C LEU A 861 52.10 33.88 -0.87
N VAL A 862 52.10 35.14 -0.46
CA VAL A 862 53.15 36.12 -0.82
C VAL A 862 54.11 36.34 0.36
N ALA A 863 53.56 36.57 1.56
CA ALA A 863 54.34 36.80 2.78
C ALA A 863 53.53 36.37 4.02
N ALA A 864 54.21 35.97 5.09
CA ALA A 864 53.60 35.69 6.39
C ALA A 864 54.55 36.05 7.53
N GLY A 865 54.07 36.70 8.59
CA GLY A 865 54.90 37.13 9.72
C GLY A 865 54.20 38.09 10.67
N GLU A 866 54.95 38.65 11.62
CA GLU A 866 54.46 39.73 12.49
C GLU A 866 54.20 41.00 11.67
N VAL A 867 53.15 41.75 12.04
CA VAL A 867 52.79 43.00 11.37
C VAL A 867 53.94 44.01 11.40
N ALA A 868 54.65 44.10 12.52
CA ALA A 868 55.76 45.03 12.70
C ALA A 868 56.93 44.73 11.74
N ASP A 869 57.24 43.46 11.53
CA ASP A 869 58.33 43.03 10.64
C ASP A 869 58.02 43.32 9.17
N ILE A 870 56.77 43.09 8.76
CA ILE A 870 56.32 43.33 7.38
C ILE A 870 56.22 44.84 7.09
N ALA A 871 55.83 45.66 8.07
CA ALA A 871 55.77 47.12 7.93
C ALA A 871 57.16 47.79 7.96
N ALA A 872 58.14 47.19 8.65
CA ALA A 872 59.49 47.75 8.81
C ALA A 872 60.45 47.49 7.63
N GLY A 873 60.05 46.68 6.65
CA GLY A 873 60.93 46.13 5.60
C GLY A 873 61.60 47.12 4.63
N GLY A 874 61.41 48.45 4.76
CA GLY A 874 61.89 49.45 3.80
C GLY A 874 62.97 50.44 4.27
N GLY A 875 63.39 50.44 5.54
CA GLY A 875 64.53 51.27 6.02
C GLY A 875 64.41 52.80 5.94
N GLU A 876 63.32 53.36 5.41
CA GLU A 876 63.10 54.81 5.25
C GLU A 876 62.62 55.51 6.54
N ALA A 877 63.24 56.65 6.85
CA ALA A 877 62.90 57.49 8.00
C ALA A 877 62.67 58.95 7.60
N THR A 878 61.80 59.62 8.37
CA THR A 878 61.52 61.05 8.25
C THR A 878 61.89 61.77 9.54
N PHE A 879 62.58 62.90 9.42
CA PHE A 879 62.98 63.78 10.51
C PHE A 879 62.42 65.19 10.26
N ARG A 880 61.50 65.67 11.10
CA ARG A 880 61.04 67.07 11.09
C ARG A 880 61.99 67.90 11.94
N VAL A 881 62.53 68.96 11.36
CA VAL A 881 63.69 69.68 11.90
C VAL A 881 63.58 71.18 11.70
N ASP A 882 64.25 71.95 12.55
CA ASP A 882 64.29 73.42 12.45
C ASP A 882 65.10 73.93 11.25
N SER A 883 66.04 73.14 10.74
CA SER A 883 66.85 73.46 9.56
C SER A 883 67.03 72.25 8.63
N PRO A 884 66.13 72.04 7.66
CA PRO A 884 66.17 70.89 6.75
C PRO A 884 67.46 70.76 5.95
N SER A 885 68.00 71.87 5.43
CA SER A 885 69.23 71.84 4.62
C SER A 885 70.44 71.35 5.40
N LYS A 886 70.59 71.81 6.65
CA LYS A 886 71.67 71.40 7.54
C LYS A 886 71.48 69.95 8.00
N ALA A 887 70.24 69.52 8.22
CA ALA A 887 69.91 68.15 8.56
C ALA A 887 70.21 67.17 7.41
N ALA A 888 69.94 67.57 6.17
CA ALA A 888 70.23 66.74 5.00
C ALA A 888 71.73 66.58 4.74
N GLU A 889 72.54 67.62 4.95
CA GLU A 889 74.01 67.49 4.91
C GLU A 889 74.51 66.46 5.93
N VAL A 890 74.07 66.59 7.19
CA VAL A 890 74.49 65.70 8.28
C VAL A 890 74.06 64.26 8.04
N LEU A 891 72.88 64.03 7.45
CA LEU A 891 72.39 62.69 7.13
C LEU A 891 73.09 62.08 5.90
N ARG A 892 73.51 62.89 4.92
CA ARG A 892 74.30 62.41 3.75
C ARG A 892 75.70 61.95 4.15
N ASP A 893 76.28 62.54 5.20
CA ASP A 893 77.61 62.19 5.71
C ASP A 893 77.62 60.91 6.57
N LEU A 894 76.45 60.33 6.89
CA LEU A 894 76.36 59.08 7.62
C LEU A 894 76.54 57.88 6.67
N GLU A 895 77.51 57.03 6.99
CA GLU A 895 77.80 55.81 6.23
C GLU A 895 76.58 54.85 6.24
N GLY A 896 76.09 54.49 5.06
CA GLY A 896 74.91 53.62 4.87
C GLY A 896 73.59 54.36 4.70
N VAL A 897 73.54 55.69 4.86
CA VAL A 897 72.34 56.49 4.58
C VAL A 897 72.34 56.95 3.11
N HIS A 898 71.23 56.74 2.42
CA HIS A 898 71.06 57.08 1.00
C HIS A 898 69.71 57.76 0.73
N ASP A 899 69.58 58.36 -0.45
CA ASP A 899 68.33 58.98 -0.94
C ASP A 899 67.79 60.06 0.01
N VAL A 900 68.65 61.02 0.36
CA VAL A 900 68.31 62.12 1.29
C VAL A 900 67.67 63.29 0.55
N HIS A 901 66.37 63.49 0.78
CA HIS A 901 65.56 64.55 0.17
C HIS A 901 65.09 65.57 1.20
N GLU A 902 65.21 66.84 0.83
CA GLU A 902 64.78 67.99 1.64
C GLU A 902 63.34 68.38 1.29
N ASP A 903 62.54 68.66 2.32
CA ASP A 903 61.19 69.22 2.25
C ASP A 903 61.11 70.48 3.15
N GLU A 904 60.08 71.31 3.01
CA GLU A 904 60.02 72.65 3.65
C GLU A 904 60.28 72.66 5.16
N ASP A 905 59.84 71.62 5.89
CA ASP A 905 60.03 71.47 7.34
C ASP A 905 60.64 70.11 7.76
N ALA A 906 61.05 69.26 6.81
CA ALA A 906 61.50 67.90 7.10
C ALA A 906 62.59 67.39 6.14
N VAL A 907 63.30 66.34 6.58
CA VAL A 907 64.24 65.59 5.77
C VAL A 907 63.88 64.11 5.77
N HIS A 908 63.90 63.52 4.59
CA HIS A 908 63.64 62.11 4.37
C HIS A 908 64.92 61.40 3.96
N ALA A 909 65.19 60.23 4.54
CA ALA A 909 66.38 59.46 4.22
C ALA A 909 66.12 57.96 4.32
N SER A 910 66.71 57.18 3.41
CA SER A 910 66.80 55.72 3.54
C SER A 910 68.00 55.38 4.42
N LEU A 911 67.75 54.78 5.58
CA LEU A 911 68.79 54.50 6.56
C LEU A 911 69.51 53.18 6.32
N ASN A 912 69.00 52.32 5.43
CA ASN A 912 69.62 51.08 4.95
C ASN A 912 70.39 50.27 6.03
N GLY A 913 69.76 50.04 7.19
CA GLY A 913 70.34 49.29 8.32
C GLY A 913 70.96 50.15 9.43
N VAL A 914 71.15 51.46 9.23
CA VAL A 914 71.53 52.42 10.28
C VAL A 914 70.36 52.63 11.24
N PRO A 915 70.55 52.47 12.57
CA PRO A 915 69.49 52.73 13.54
C PRO A 915 69.06 54.21 13.50
N ARG A 916 67.74 54.45 13.48
CA ARG A 916 67.16 55.81 13.53
C ARG A 916 67.68 56.66 14.69
N ALA A 917 67.97 56.03 15.83
CA ALA A 917 68.56 56.71 16.98
C ALA A 917 69.96 57.26 16.69
N THR A 918 70.76 56.55 15.88
CA THR A 918 72.10 57.00 15.45
C THR A 918 72.00 58.21 14.53
N ALA A 919 71.09 58.15 13.55
CA ALA A 919 70.80 59.29 12.67
C ALA A 919 70.27 60.51 13.44
N LEU A 920 69.36 60.29 14.40
CA LEU A 920 68.84 61.33 15.28
C LEU A 920 69.94 61.95 16.15
N SER A 921 70.84 61.13 16.71
CA SER A 921 71.97 61.60 17.51
C SER A 921 72.93 62.45 16.69
N ALA A 922 73.19 62.10 15.43
CA ALA A 922 74.05 62.87 14.55
C ALA A 922 73.46 64.26 14.25
N LEU A 923 72.15 64.32 13.95
CA LEU A 923 71.42 65.58 13.73
C LEU A 923 71.51 66.50 14.96
N VAL A 924 71.21 65.98 16.15
CA VAL A 924 71.25 66.76 17.39
C VAL A 924 72.68 67.22 17.72
N THR A 925 73.68 66.35 17.51
CA THR A 925 75.10 66.70 17.76
C THR A 925 75.59 67.81 16.82
N ALA A 926 75.10 67.82 15.58
CA ALA A 926 75.37 68.89 14.61
C ALA A 926 74.61 70.20 14.91
N GLY A 927 73.80 70.23 15.98
CA GLY A 927 73.03 71.39 16.40
C GLY A 927 71.81 71.65 15.53
N VAL A 928 71.18 70.59 14.99
CA VAL A 928 69.84 70.63 14.37
C VAL A 928 68.82 70.21 15.43
N ALA A 929 67.81 71.04 15.67
CA ALA A 929 66.71 70.68 16.55
C ALA A 929 65.73 69.77 15.79
N VAL A 930 65.40 68.62 16.38
CA VAL A 930 64.51 67.62 15.76
C VAL A 930 63.21 67.55 16.55
N ASP A 931 62.11 68.00 15.94
CA ASP A 931 60.78 68.01 16.56
C ASP A 931 60.13 66.63 16.53
N GLN A 932 60.36 65.86 15.45
CA GLN A 932 59.76 64.54 15.28
C GLN A 932 60.66 63.63 14.43
N ALA A 933 60.84 62.37 14.86
CA ALA A 933 61.51 61.34 14.08
C ALA A 933 60.65 60.06 14.01
N GLY A 934 60.33 59.59 12.81
CA GLY A 934 59.41 58.47 12.60
C GLY A 934 59.75 57.63 11.36
N PRO A 935 59.27 56.37 11.30
CA PRO A 935 59.38 55.57 10.09
C PRO A 935 58.43 56.14 9.03
N ARG A 936 58.84 56.17 7.76
CA ARG A 936 58.03 56.78 6.70
C ARG A 936 56.90 55.86 6.21
N ARG A 937 57.11 54.53 6.18
CA ARG A 937 56.20 53.58 5.52
C ARG A 937 55.08 53.07 6.43
N ARG A 938 53.87 53.01 5.89
CA ARG A 938 52.71 52.30 6.48
C ARG A 938 52.65 50.87 5.95
N LEU A 939 51.88 49.98 6.59
CA LEU A 939 51.63 48.62 6.07
C LEU A 939 51.04 48.66 4.64
N GLU A 940 50.36 49.75 4.30
CA GLU A 940 49.84 50.04 2.97
C GLU A 940 50.92 50.08 1.88
N ASP A 941 52.05 50.72 2.15
CA ASP A 941 53.14 50.88 1.18
C ASP A 941 53.87 49.55 0.95
N ALA A 942 54.13 48.79 2.02
CA ALA A 942 54.75 47.47 1.94
C ALA A 942 53.86 46.44 1.22
N PHE A 943 52.54 46.53 1.39
CA PHE A 943 51.59 45.68 0.68
C PHE A 943 51.54 45.98 -0.82
N LEU A 944 51.58 47.26 -1.21
CA LEU A 944 51.63 47.65 -2.62
C LEU A 944 52.90 47.15 -3.32
N GLU A 945 54.03 47.11 -2.62
CA GLU A 945 55.30 46.53 -3.12
C GLU A 945 55.22 44.99 -3.25
N LEU A 946 54.59 44.30 -2.29
CA LEU A 946 54.47 42.84 -2.30
C LEU A 946 53.44 42.32 -3.32
N VAL A 947 52.43 43.12 -3.66
CA VAL A 947 51.31 42.73 -4.54
C VAL A 947 51.40 43.39 -5.92
N GLY A 948 52.12 44.50 -6.05
CA GLY A 948 52.28 45.27 -7.27
C GLY A 948 53.40 44.75 -8.18
N GLU A 949 53.03 43.86 -9.10
CA GLU A 949 53.50 43.75 -10.49
C GLU A 949 52.46 43.00 -11.34
#